data_AF-A0A957YA69-F1
#
_entry.id   AF-A0A957YA69-F1
#
_cell.length_a   1.000
_cell.length_b   1.000
_cell.length_c   1.000
_cell.angle_alpha   90.00
_cell.angle_beta   90.00
_cell.angle_gamma   90.00
#
_symmetry.space_group_name_H-M   'P 1'
#
loop_
_entity.id
_entity.type
_entity.pdbx_description
1 polymer ?
#
loop_
_entity_poly.entity_id
_entity_poly.type
_entity_poly.pdbx_seq_one_letter_code
_entity_poly.pdbx_strand_id
1 'polypeptide(L)'
;MYKNLVIFIAAFCLLLGVPPVSQAGPPAQEPTNMVSTTQKLTTPQLIEAALDRGDIDQDTANLYLAYALGNYDSLPSEYHSDVPWHGTLSILNLQEATKTMKLSPKRTEIIEILSGSCGSSTGTLSNTLNSTHFHIQYGTISGGLTITNYSNSLETTWTKEITTFGWAAPPVLASNPPPGNRYHVRIDNLGGGLYGYVTTSGAHAGFVGNNPNTSWNDVDAYASCMVLNRDYSPFPGTSQQALDATTAHEFNHSIQAGYGVLTGSNRPDANFIEGGATWMEDEVFDSANDNYNYLWPSFSTCMGEYTPSPYPYWITWRGLTERYGTGIAGGGEQVMQDFWETASKSSTNNMLNNLNTALGNRSTNLANAYHAYAIAVKFNKTCGGGFSYPYCFQEASGYVAAAGSNPSNGSITTPGNTYNGSIADNYALNWVNLPSTGTYPVTLQNTSGGGQLRGSVVCNTGSTLTVKPLPAVVGSGGSTTLNNFNAAGCSSVVAVITNQAQTAGNPTSCTARSYKLKTELGGSTPSALTYVPLILKPKPSSSCTPGSGDSDNINDALNICSGKKASGKVSGSDIDDVYKIWISGTQQLTISMNGTGGDADLFLYPPGTTNVITDPFVDVSAHDGNNEFIQGVASNNGSGKYWYIDVYSFLGTTNYNVTATLSSPKTGTKTFTFSGTAQPRGSSLHETSP
;
A
#
# COMPACT_ATOMS: atom_id res chain seq x y z
N MET A 1 -13.15 -64.80 28.60
CA MET A 1 -13.46 -64.79 30.04
C MET A 1 -14.43 -63.65 30.31
N TYR A 2 -15.54 -63.97 30.99
CA TYR A 2 -16.65 -63.16 31.56
C TYR A 2 -16.44 -61.62 31.66
N LYS A 3 -17.44 -60.72 31.55
CA LYS A 3 -18.88 -60.81 31.87
C LYS A 3 -19.65 -59.57 31.37
N ASN A 4 -20.90 -59.76 30.96
CA ASN A 4 -21.95 -58.74 30.78
C ASN A 4 -22.29 -58.02 32.10
N LEU A 5 -22.78 -56.76 32.02
CA LEU A 5 -23.96 -56.33 32.80
C LEU A 5 -24.68 -55.13 32.15
N VAL A 6 -25.98 -55.08 32.39
CA VAL A 6 -27.05 -54.43 31.65
C VAL A 6 -27.93 -53.64 32.67
N ILE A 7 -28.60 -52.57 32.19
CA ILE A 7 -29.80 -51.85 32.73
C ILE A 7 -29.58 -50.83 33.88
N PHE A 8 -30.03 -49.58 33.68
CA PHE A 8 -31.26 -49.04 34.32
C PHE A 8 -31.82 -47.81 33.59
N ILE A 9 -33.09 -47.94 33.17
CA ILE A 9 -34.00 -46.88 32.73
C ILE A 9 -34.69 -46.32 33.98
N ALA A 10 -34.81 -45.00 34.10
CA ALA A 10 -35.77 -44.36 34.99
C ALA A 10 -36.49 -43.23 34.22
N ALA A 11 -37.76 -43.47 33.92
CA ALA A 11 -38.70 -42.48 33.42
C ALA A 11 -39.37 -41.78 34.62
N PHE A 12 -39.48 -40.45 34.58
CA PHE A 12 -40.38 -39.71 35.44
C PHE A 12 -41.16 -38.71 34.59
N CYS A 13 -42.49 -38.83 34.64
CA CYS A 13 -43.47 -37.99 33.96
C CYS A 13 -44.16 -37.13 35.02
N LEU A 14 -44.23 -35.80 34.85
CA LEU A 14 -45.34 -34.97 35.32
C LEU A 14 -45.34 -33.56 34.65
N LEU A 15 -46.27 -33.35 33.70
CA LEU A 15 -47.24 -32.24 33.53
C LEU A 15 -47.10 -31.04 34.50
N LEU A 16 -47.19 -29.73 34.19
CA LEU A 16 -47.81 -28.90 33.13
C LEU A 16 -47.25 -27.45 33.22
N GLY A 17 -47.25 -26.70 32.12
CA GLY A 17 -47.17 -25.22 32.14
C GLY A 17 -46.61 -24.60 30.87
N VAL A 18 -47.48 -24.23 29.91
CA VAL A 18 -47.11 -23.50 28.69
C VAL A 18 -47.36 -21.99 28.88
N PRO A 19 -46.35 -21.15 28.62
CA PRO A 19 -46.57 -19.78 28.13
C PRO A 19 -45.84 -19.55 26.77
N PRO A 20 -46.09 -18.43 26.06
CA PRO A 20 -46.21 -18.42 24.61
C PRO A 20 -44.89 -18.40 23.85
N VAL A 21 -44.95 -18.95 22.64
CA VAL A 21 -43.92 -18.99 21.61
C VAL A 21 -43.55 -17.56 21.18
N SER A 22 -42.36 -17.13 21.56
CA SER A 22 -41.63 -16.06 20.87
C SER A 22 -41.03 -16.65 19.59
N GLN A 23 -41.36 -16.06 18.45
CA GLN A 23 -40.87 -16.46 17.14
C GLN A 23 -39.38 -16.10 17.05
N ALA A 24 -38.50 -17.07 17.30
CA ALA A 24 -37.08 -16.94 17.07
C ALA A 24 -36.82 -16.66 15.58
N GLY A 25 -36.01 -15.64 15.30
CA GLY A 25 -35.56 -15.31 13.96
C GLY A 25 -34.83 -16.48 13.29
N PRO A 26 -34.72 -16.47 11.95
CA PRO A 26 -34.07 -17.56 11.23
C PRO A 26 -32.62 -17.74 11.73
N PRO A 27 -32.16 -18.99 11.90
CA PRO A 27 -30.83 -19.26 12.43
C PRO A 27 -29.76 -18.66 11.52
N ALA A 28 -28.78 -17.99 12.13
CA ALA A 28 -27.57 -17.57 11.45
C ALA A 28 -26.95 -18.79 10.77
N GLN A 29 -26.84 -18.75 9.44
CA GLN A 29 -26.10 -19.77 8.70
C GLN A 29 -24.63 -19.68 9.12
N GLU A 30 -24.17 -20.72 9.80
CA GLU A 30 -22.75 -20.97 10.01
C GLU A 30 -22.00 -20.98 8.67
N PRO A 31 -20.82 -20.36 8.57
CA PRO A 31 -19.99 -20.45 7.39
C PRO A 31 -19.54 -21.90 7.21
N THR A 32 -20.04 -22.53 6.16
CA THR A 32 -19.70 -23.90 5.79
C THR A 32 -18.36 -23.92 5.05
N ASN A 33 -17.51 -24.86 5.49
CA ASN A 33 -16.27 -25.34 4.90
C ASN A 33 -15.01 -24.46 5.01
N MET A 34 -14.50 -24.32 6.23
CA MET A 34 -13.05 -24.28 6.47
C MET A 34 -12.55 -25.73 6.55
N VAL A 35 -11.57 -26.08 5.72
CA VAL A 35 -10.75 -27.27 5.96
C VAL A 35 -10.09 -27.05 7.33
N SER A 36 -10.54 -27.78 8.34
CA SER A 36 -9.94 -27.77 9.68
C SER A 36 -8.63 -28.54 9.63
N THR A 37 -7.57 -27.87 9.18
CA THR A 37 -6.24 -28.12 9.71
C THR A 37 -6.08 -27.17 10.89
N THR A 38 -5.98 -27.68 12.11
CA THR A 38 -5.58 -26.86 13.26
C THR A 38 -4.25 -26.21 12.92
N GLN A 39 -4.25 -24.92 12.60
CA GLN A 39 -3.03 -24.17 12.29
C GLN A 39 -2.14 -24.26 13.53
N LYS A 40 -0.94 -24.83 13.37
CA LYS A 40 0.04 -24.87 14.46
C LYS A 40 0.50 -23.43 14.72
N LEU A 41 0.47 -23.02 15.99
CA LEU A 41 0.87 -21.69 16.43
C LEU A 41 2.38 -21.62 16.67
N THR A 42 2.97 -20.45 16.43
CA THR A 42 4.35 -20.16 16.84
C THR A 42 4.47 -20.05 18.35
N THR A 43 5.69 -20.12 18.90
CA THR A 43 5.90 -19.93 20.35
C THR A 43 5.31 -18.60 20.85
N PRO A 44 5.54 -17.43 20.20
CA PRO A 44 4.88 -16.19 20.60
C PRO A 44 3.35 -16.27 20.56
N GLN A 45 2.76 -16.91 19.54
CA GLN A 45 1.30 -17.06 19.43
C GLN A 45 0.71 -17.99 20.49
N LEU A 46 1.45 -19.02 20.92
CA LEU A 46 1.03 -19.86 22.05
C LEU A 46 0.98 -19.06 23.35
N ILE A 47 1.98 -18.21 23.58
CA ILE A 47 2.06 -17.33 24.75
C ILE A 47 0.94 -16.29 24.71
N GLU A 48 0.73 -15.63 23.58
CA GLU A 48 -0.34 -14.64 23.37
C GLU A 48 -1.73 -15.27 23.56
N ALA A 49 -1.97 -16.45 22.98
CA ALA A 49 -3.24 -17.14 23.16
C ALA A 49 -3.51 -17.54 24.62
N ALA A 50 -2.48 -17.84 25.41
CA ALA A 50 -2.64 -18.10 26.85
C ALA A 50 -2.92 -16.83 27.64
N LEU A 51 -2.27 -15.72 27.29
CA LEU A 51 -2.57 -14.40 27.86
C LEU A 51 -4.02 -13.99 27.58
N ASP A 52 -4.49 -14.15 26.33
CA ASP A 52 -5.86 -13.81 25.91
C ASP A 52 -6.93 -14.64 26.64
N ARG A 53 -6.63 -15.90 26.95
CA ARG A 53 -7.51 -16.77 27.75
C ARG A 53 -7.44 -16.47 29.25
N GLY A 54 -6.46 -15.68 29.70
CA GLY A 54 -6.20 -15.39 31.10
C GLY A 54 -5.50 -16.53 31.87
N ASP A 55 -4.88 -17.47 31.15
CA ASP A 55 -4.11 -18.58 31.76
C ASP A 55 -2.81 -18.07 32.40
N ILE A 56 -2.26 -16.97 31.88
CA ILE A 56 -1.06 -16.29 32.39
C ILE A 56 -1.27 -14.77 32.43
N ASP A 57 -0.56 -14.07 33.32
CA ASP A 57 -0.54 -12.60 33.35
C ASP A 57 0.48 -12.01 32.36
N GLN A 58 0.37 -10.71 32.06
CA GLN A 58 1.26 -10.02 31.12
C GLN A 58 2.74 -10.14 31.50
N ASP A 59 3.07 -10.05 32.79
CA ASP A 59 4.46 -10.16 33.25
C ASP A 59 5.02 -11.57 33.00
N THR A 60 4.18 -12.61 33.12
CA THR A 60 4.52 -14.00 32.79
C THR A 60 4.68 -14.18 31.28
N ALA A 61 3.77 -13.62 30.48
CA ALA A 61 3.87 -13.66 29.02
C ALA A 61 5.18 -13.01 28.54
N ASN A 62 5.55 -11.86 29.11
CA ASN A 62 6.83 -11.19 28.83
C ASN A 62 8.04 -12.06 29.22
N LEU A 63 7.99 -12.72 30.39
CA LEU A 63 9.07 -13.62 30.82
C LEU A 63 9.20 -14.82 29.89
N TYR A 64 8.08 -15.45 29.50
CA TYR A 64 8.09 -16.58 28.57
C TYR A 64 8.60 -16.18 27.18
N LEU A 65 8.25 -14.99 26.70
CA LEU A 65 8.81 -14.49 25.45
C LEU A 65 10.33 -14.23 25.58
N ALA A 66 10.80 -13.75 26.73
CA ALA A 66 12.24 -13.62 26.98
C ALA A 66 12.95 -14.98 26.98
N TYR A 67 12.37 -16.01 27.62
CA TYR A 67 12.90 -17.37 27.53
C TYR A 67 12.94 -17.87 26.08
N ALA A 68 11.88 -17.65 25.30
CA ALA A 68 11.85 -18.05 23.89
C ALA A 68 12.99 -17.43 23.06
N LEU A 69 13.44 -16.21 23.39
CA LEU A 69 14.50 -15.49 22.69
C LEU A 69 15.92 -15.83 23.12
N GLY A 70 16.14 -16.27 24.38
CA GLY A 70 17.50 -16.36 24.95
C GLY A 70 17.76 -17.55 25.88
N ASN A 71 16.73 -18.26 26.30
CA ASN A 71 16.83 -19.36 27.26
C ASN A 71 15.68 -20.35 27.07
N TYR A 72 15.62 -20.95 25.88
CA TYR A 72 14.48 -21.76 25.42
C TYR A 72 14.20 -22.96 26.34
N ASP A 73 15.22 -23.55 26.96
CA ASP A 73 15.06 -24.66 27.90
C ASP A 73 14.30 -24.27 29.18
N SER A 74 14.24 -22.97 29.51
CA SER A 74 13.47 -22.45 30.65
C SER A 74 12.02 -22.13 30.30
N LEU A 75 11.66 -22.12 29.01
CA LEU A 75 10.28 -21.97 28.57
C LEU A 75 9.48 -23.23 28.94
N PRO A 76 8.26 -23.12 29.51
CA PRO A 76 7.45 -24.30 29.77
C PRO A 76 7.08 -25.04 28.48
N SER A 77 7.08 -26.38 28.55
CA SER A 77 6.95 -27.26 27.38
C SER A 77 5.68 -27.05 26.55
N GLU A 78 4.60 -26.56 27.17
CA GLU A 78 3.33 -26.25 26.50
C GLU A 78 3.41 -25.04 25.55
N TYR A 79 4.45 -24.21 25.68
CA TYR A 79 4.73 -23.08 24.80
C TYR A 79 5.85 -23.38 23.78
N HIS A 80 6.40 -24.60 23.80
CA HIS A 80 7.40 -25.02 22.82
C HIS A 80 6.74 -25.26 21.46
N SER A 81 7.28 -24.62 20.42
CA SER A 81 6.84 -24.79 19.04
C SER A 81 8.03 -24.77 18.10
N ASP A 82 8.01 -25.66 17.12
CA ASP A 82 8.97 -25.66 16.00
C ASP A 82 8.43 -24.86 14.80
N VAL A 83 7.27 -24.21 14.93
CA VAL A 83 6.73 -23.36 13.87
C VAL A 83 7.61 -22.11 13.75
N PRO A 84 8.13 -21.80 12.55
CA PRO A 84 9.04 -20.69 12.37
C PRO A 84 8.47 -19.31 12.77
N TRP A 85 9.33 -18.45 13.32
CA TRP A 85 9.02 -17.07 13.68
C TRP A 85 10.28 -16.18 13.71
N HIS A 86 10.08 -14.85 13.69
CA HIS A 86 11.15 -13.84 13.73
C HIS A 86 11.10 -13.04 15.03
N GLY A 87 12.26 -12.63 15.53
CA GLY A 87 12.40 -12.14 16.91
C GLY A 87 12.53 -10.62 17.07
N THR A 88 12.70 -9.85 16.00
CA THR A 88 13.04 -8.41 16.08
C THR A 88 11.98 -7.59 16.81
N LEU A 89 10.71 -7.64 16.39
CA LEU A 89 9.67 -6.93 17.15
C LEU A 89 9.46 -7.51 18.57
N SER A 90 9.66 -8.82 18.77
CA SER A 90 9.55 -9.43 20.09
C SER A 90 10.58 -8.88 21.08
N ILE A 91 11.86 -8.79 20.69
CA ILE A 91 12.91 -8.28 21.56
C ILE A 91 12.75 -6.78 21.82
N LEU A 92 12.37 -5.99 20.82
CA LEU A 92 12.09 -4.55 20.97
C LEU A 92 10.91 -4.30 21.93
N ASN A 93 9.83 -5.08 21.79
CA ASN A 93 8.66 -4.95 22.66
C ASN A 93 8.99 -5.32 24.11
N LEU A 94 9.84 -6.32 24.35
CA LEU A 94 10.31 -6.65 25.70
C LEU A 94 11.20 -5.55 26.29
N GLN A 95 12.12 -4.99 25.50
CA GLN A 95 12.95 -3.86 25.93
C GLN A 95 12.08 -2.66 26.34
N GLU A 96 11.01 -2.38 25.61
CA GLU A 96 10.07 -1.30 25.98
C GLU A 96 9.23 -1.67 27.21
N ALA A 97 8.69 -2.88 27.27
CA ALA A 97 7.92 -3.36 28.42
C ALA A 97 8.71 -3.25 29.73
N THR A 98 9.99 -3.66 29.74
CA THR A 98 10.84 -3.62 30.95
C THR A 98 11.07 -2.20 31.49
N LYS A 99 10.87 -1.14 30.70
CA LYS A 99 10.95 0.25 31.18
C LYS A 99 9.78 0.62 32.09
N THR A 100 8.62 0.01 31.85
CA THR A 100 7.35 0.34 32.54
C THR A 100 6.90 -0.73 33.54
N MET A 101 7.41 -1.96 33.42
CA MET A 101 7.15 -3.05 34.36
C MET A 101 7.51 -2.65 35.80
N LYS A 102 6.68 -3.07 36.77
CA LYS A 102 6.99 -2.91 38.20
C LYS A 102 8.24 -3.71 38.55
N LEU A 103 9.00 -3.24 39.54
CA LEU A 103 10.13 -4.02 40.07
C LEU A 103 9.61 -5.34 40.64
N SER A 104 10.08 -6.44 40.06
CA SER A 104 9.68 -7.81 40.39
C SER A 104 10.80 -8.78 39.99
N PRO A 105 10.84 -10.00 40.55
CA PRO A 105 11.78 -11.03 40.10
C PRO A 105 11.69 -11.30 38.59
N LYS A 106 10.47 -11.35 38.03
CA LYS A 106 10.25 -11.53 36.59
C LYS A 106 10.90 -10.42 35.77
N ARG A 107 10.74 -9.15 36.19
CA ARG A 107 11.40 -8.01 35.50
C ARG A 107 12.92 -8.12 35.56
N THR A 108 13.48 -8.46 36.71
CA THR A 108 14.93 -8.64 36.87
C THR A 108 15.45 -9.73 35.95
N GLU A 109 14.75 -10.86 35.89
CA GLU A 109 15.12 -11.99 35.05
C GLU A 109 15.03 -11.67 33.55
N ILE A 110 13.98 -10.96 33.11
CA ILE A 110 13.89 -10.48 31.72
C ILE A 110 15.08 -9.58 31.39
N ILE A 111 15.43 -8.63 32.28
CA ILE A 111 16.58 -7.73 32.07
C ILE A 111 17.88 -8.53 31.98
N GLU A 112 18.06 -9.55 32.82
CA GLU A 112 19.23 -10.42 32.79
C GLU A 112 19.33 -11.19 31.46
N ILE A 113 18.23 -11.78 30.99
CA ILE A 113 18.18 -12.47 29.69
C ILE A 113 18.54 -11.51 28.57
N LEU A 114 18.01 -10.28 28.56
CA LEU A 114 18.24 -9.29 27.51
C LEU A 114 19.61 -8.58 27.61
N SER A 115 20.45 -8.91 28.60
CA SER A 115 21.75 -8.25 28.84
C SER A 115 22.95 -8.93 28.17
N GLY A 116 22.70 -9.89 27.28
CA GLY A 116 23.72 -10.61 26.52
C GLY A 116 24.50 -9.75 25.52
N SER A 117 25.40 -10.41 24.77
CA SER A 117 26.33 -9.76 23.85
C SER A 117 25.63 -9.03 22.70
N CYS A 118 24.47 -9.55 22.29
CA CYS A 118 23.52 -8.91 21.39
C CYS A 118 22.11 -9.19 21.90
N GLY A 119 21.69 -8.48 22.96
CA GLY A 119 20.38 -8.69 23.56
C GLY A 119 20.28 -10.04 24.24
N SER A 120 19.41 -10.94 23.78
CA SER A 120 19.22 -12.25 24.42
C SER A 120 20.33 -13.27 24.13
N SER A 121 21.24 -12.95 23.21
CA SER A 121 22.32 -13.84 22.81
C SER A 121 23.48 -13.87 23.83
N THR A 122 23.69 -15.05 24.42
CA THR A 122 24.72 -15.30 25.47
C THR A 122 25.69 -16.43 25.11
N GLY A 123 25.56 -17.02 23.92
CA GLY A 123 26.39 -18.16 23.49
C GLY A 123 27.89 -17.86 23.57
N THR A 124 28.68 -18.83 24.03
CA THR A 124 30.15 -18.73 23.97
C THR A 124 30.60 -19.06 22.54
N LEU A 125 30.95 -18.02 21.78
CA LEU A 125 31.36 -18.14 20.37
C LEU A 125 32.88 -18.08 20.28
N SER A 126 33.50 -19.21 19.97
CA SER A 126 34.97 -19.35 19.96
C SER A 126 35.64 -18.85 18.67
N ASN A 127 34.86 -18.62 17.60
CA ASN A 127 35.38 -18.24 16.31
C ASN A 127 34.92 -16.84 15.90
N THR A 128 35.70 -16.22 15.03
CA THR A 128 35.38 -14.93 14.42
C THR A 128 35.76 -14.96 12.95
N LEU A 129 34.90 -14.40 12.11
CA LEU A 129 35.21 -14.05 10.73
C LEU A 129 34.93 -12.56 10.53
N ASN A 130 35.90 -11.85 9.98
CA ASN A 130 35.72 -10.46 9.54
C ASN A 130 35.66 -10.45 8.02
N SER A 131 34.55 -9.98 7.47
CA SER A 131 34.41 -9.70 6.04
C SER A 131 34.72 -8.22 5.78
N THR A 132 34.28 -7.68 4.63
CA THR A 132 34.45 -6.25 4.34
C THR A 132 33.65 -5.42 5.33
N HIS A 133 32.37 -5.74 5.52
CA HIS A 133 31.43 -4.92 6.28
C HIS A 133 31.00 -5.55 7.62
N PHE A 134 31.25 -6.84 7.85
CA PHE A 134 30.73 -7.55 9.03
C PHE A 134 31.82 -8.13 9.93
N HIS A 135 31.61 -7.96 11.24
CA HIS A 135 32.31 -8.68 12.30
C HIS A 135 31.39 -9.80 12.79
N ILE A 136 31.69 -11.04 12.39
CA ILE A 136 30.83 -12.20 12.61
C ILE A 136 31.45 -13.07 13.70
N GLN A 137 30.76 -13.22 14.81
CA GLN A 137 31.10 -14.19 15.86
C GLN A 137 30.26 -15.45 15.68
N TYR A 138 30.87 -16.63 15.79
CA TYR A 138 30.15 -17.89 15.57
C TYR A 138 30.75 -19.07 16.33
N GLY A 139 29.91 -20.08 16.56
CA GLY A 139 30.25 -21.36 17.16
C GLY A 139 30.26 -22.46 16.09
N THR A 140 29.65 -23.60 16.41
CA THR A 140 29.34 -24.61 15.39
C THR A 140 28.23 -24.12 14.47
N ILE A 141 28.39 -24.32 13.16
CA ILE A 141 27.36 -24.10 12.15
C ILE A 141 26.79 -25.47 11.73
N SER A 142 25.47 -25.53 11.58
CA SER A 142 24.70 -26.74 11.31
C SER A 142 23.87 -26.59 10.03
N GLY A 143 22.97 -27.54 9.75
CA GLY A 143 22.06 -27.47 8.60
C GLY A 143 22.73 -27.54 7.22
N GLY A 144 23.97 -28.05 7.14
CA GLY A 144 24.73 -28.14 5.89
C GLY A 144 25.31 -26.80 5.40
N LEU A 145 25.20 -25.73 6.19
CA LEU A 145 25.80 -24.43 5.90
C LEU A 145 27.23 -24.34 6.45
N THR A 146 27.97 -23.36 5.95
CA THR A 146 29.31 -22.99 6.41
C THR A 146 29.37 -21.51 6.75
N ILE A 147 30.40 -21.06 7.48
CA ILE A 147 30.57 -19.62 7.77
C ILE A 147 30.67 -18.78 6.49
N THR A 148 31.22 -19.35 5.41
CA THR A 148 31.28 -18.71 4.10
C THR A 148 29.89 -18.45 3.51
N ASN A 149 28.92 -19.34 3.75
CA ASN A 149 27.54 -19.10 3.32
C ASN A 149 26.96 -17.86 4.01
N TYR A 150 27.13 -17.75 5.34
CA TYR A 150 26.67 -16.58 6.10
C TYR A 150 27.37 -15.30 5.66
N SER A 151 28.70 -15.32 5.52
CA SER A 151 29.44 -14.13 5.10
C SER A 151 29.06 -13.67 3.69
N ASN A 152 28.86 -14.61 2.76
CA ASN A 152 28.46 -14.28 1.39
C ASN A 152 27.04 -13.71 1.33
N SER A 153 26.12 -14.30 2.11
CA SER A 153 24.74 -13.83 2.22
C SER A 153 24.69 -12.40 2.75
N LEU A 154 25.34 -12.14 3.89
CA LEU A 154 25.47 -10.81 4.50
C LEU A 154 26.12 -9.77 3.57
N GLU A 155 27.23 -10.11 2.90
CA GLU A 155 27.90 -9.19 1.97
C GLU A 155 27.07 -8.92 0.70
N THR A 156 26.28 -9.90 0.24
CA THR A 156 25.33 -9.72 -0.85
C THR A 156 24.23 -8.74 -0.44
N THR A 157 23.67 -8.93 0.75
CA THR A 157 22.67 -8.03 1.34
C THR A 157 23.19 -6.60 1.50
N TRP A 158 24.39 -6.42 2.07
CA TRP A 158 25.02 -5.10 2.15
C TRP A 158 25.22 -4.47 0.77
N THR A 159 25.74 -5.24 -0.18
CA THR A 159 25.95 -4.76 -1.55
C THR A 159 24.63 -4.32 -2.18
N LYS A 160 23.54 -5.02 -1.90
CA LYS A 160 22.23 -4.67 -2.44
C LYS A 160 21.65 -3.43 -1.75
N GLU A 161 21.38 -3.51 -0.45
CA GLU A 161 20.65 -2.46 0.27
C GLU A 161 21.46 -1.17 0.39
N ILE A 162 22.76 -1.26 0.68
CA ILE A 162 23.58 -0.06 0.90
C ILE A 162 24.20 0.42 -0.40
N THR A 163 24.87 -0.47 -1.15
CA THR A 163 25.67 -0.02 -2.30
C THR A 163 24.84 0.16 -3.57
N THR A 164 23.90 -0.74 -3.83
CA THR A 164 23.10 -0.71 -5.07
C THR A 164 21.91 0.24 -4.92
N PHE A 165 21.10 0.08 -3.87
CA PHE A 165 19.94 0.94 -3.62
C PHE A 165 20.34 2.30 -3.06
N GLY A 166 21.43 2.39 -2.30
CA GLY A 166 21.88 3.65 -1.72
C GLY A 166 21.20 4.00 -0.40
N TRP A 167 20.68 3.00 0.34
CA TRP A 167 20.12 3.23 1.66
C TRP A 167 21.24 3.59 2.65
N ALA A 168 20.92 4.40 3.66
CA ALA A 168 21.89 4.78 4.67
C ALA A 168 22.34 3.54 5.45
N ALA A 169 23.66 3.35 5.55
CA ALA A 169 24.20 2.25 6.34
C ALA A 169 23.81 2.40 7.84
N PRO A 170 23.58 1.28 8.55
CA PRO A 170 23.38 1.32 9.99
C PRO A 170 24.62 1.92 10.69
N PRO A 171 24.43 2.76 11.72
CA PRO A 171 25.55 3.40 12.39
C PRO A 171 26.33 2.41 13.25
N VAL A 172 27.59 2.76 13.53
CA VAL A 172 28.43 2.04 14.50
C VAL A 172 28.47 2.83 15.81
N LEU A 173 28.42 2.12 16.94
CA LEU A 173 28.52 2.74 18.26
C LEU A 173 29.94 3.25 18.52
N ALA A 174 30.14 4.57 18.48
CA ALA A 174 31.47 5.18 18.60
C ALA A 174 32.15 4.92 19.96
N SER A 175 31.39 4.72 21.04
CA SER A 175 31.94 4.44 22.38
C SER A 175 32.50 3.02 22.51
N ASN A 176 32.04 2.08 21.68
CA ASN A 176 32.55 0.72 21.65
C ASN A 176 32.33 0.07 20.26
N PRO A 177 33.07 0.50 19.23
CA PRO A 177 32.88 -0.02 17.88
C PRO A 177 33.34 -1.48 17.78
N PRO A 178 32.67 -2.33 16.97
CA PRO A 178 33.19 -3.64 16.62
C PRO A 178 34.56 -3.54 15.90
N PRO A 179 35.36 -4.62 15.89
CA PRO A 179 36.64 -4.66 15.20
C PRO A 179 36.57 -4.14 13.75
N GLY A 180 37.33 -3.07 13.49
CA GLY A 180 37.41 -2.41 12.18
C GLY A 180 36.16 -1.60 11.80
N ASN A 181 35.36 -1.16 12.78
CA ASN A 181 34.12 -0.41 12.57
C ASN A 181 33.12 -1.13 11.65
N ARG A 182 33.06 -2.45 11.79
CA ARG A 182 32.15 -3.32 11.03
C ARG A 182 30.80 -3.46 11.74
N TYR A 183 29.78 -3.92 11.03
CA TYR A 183 28.50 -4.29 11.63
C TYR A 183 28.63 -5.61 12.42
N HIS A 184 28.08 -5.67 13.63
CA HIS A 184 28.22 -6.83 14.52
C HIS A 184 27.14 -7.88 14.25
N VAL A 185 27.57 -9.10 13.96
CA VAL A 185 26.69 -10.25 13.76
C VAL A 185 27.12 -11.40 14.68
N ARG A 186 26.13 -12.09 15.25
CA ARG A 186 26.34 -13.33 15.98
C ARG A 186 25.55 -14.46 15.34
N ILE A 187 26.17 -15.63 15.23
CA ILE A 187 25.51 -16.86 14.76
C ILE A 187 25.41 -17.82 15.94
N ASP A 188 24.20 -17.99 16.45
CA ASP A 188 23.90 -18.68 17.71
C ASP A 188 22.90 -19.83 17.53
N ASN A 189 22.83 -20.70 18.55
CA ASN A 189 21.78 -21.69 18.64
C ASN A 189 20.50 -21.06 19.17
N LEU A 190 19.59 -20.65 18.28
CA LEU A 190 18.37 -19.97 18.70
C LEU A 190 17.25 -20.94 19.13
N GLY A 191 17.22 -22.15 18.57
CA GLY A 191 16.18 -23.14 18.90
C GLY A 191 14.75 -22.66 18.58
N GLY A 192 13.74 -23.48 18.91
CA GLY A 192 12.33 -23.06 18.97
C GLY A 192 11.77 -22.38 17.72
N GLY A 193 12.24 -22.73 16.52
CA GLY A 193 11.77 -22.12 15.27
C GLY A 193 12.15 -20.64 15.06
N LEU A 194 13.11 -20.08 15.80
CA LEU A 194 13.50 -18.68 15.63
C LEU A 194 14.51 -18.50 14.47
N TYR A 195 14.14 -17.73 13.44
CA TYR A 195 15.00 -17.42 12.28
C TYR A 195 16.22 -16.55 12.67
N GLY A 196 15.94 -15.45 13.37
CA GLY A 196 16.91 -14.41 13.71
C GLY A 196 16.23 -13.22 14.39
N TYR A 197 17.05 -12.23 14.76
CA TYR A 197 16.57 -10.93 15.21
C TYR A 197 17.67 -9.86 15.15
N VAL A 198 17.25 -8.60 15.14
CA VAL A 198 18.06 -7.42 15.42
C VAL A 198 17.68 -6.80 16.74
N THR A 199 18.68 -6.31 17.46
CA THR A 199 18.49 -5.60 18.73
C THR A 199 19.34 -4.34 18.79
N THR A 200 18.85 -3.33 19.51
CA THR A 200 19.54 -2.06 19.77
C THR A 200 20.35 -2.08 21.08
N SER A 201 20.50 -3.26 21.70
CA SER A 201 21.28 -3.47 22.93
C SER A 201 22.34 -4.56 22.75
N GLY A 202 23.51 -4.37 23.36
CA GLY A 202 24.57 -5.37 23.35
C GLY A 202 25.93 -4.73 23.60
N ALA A 203 26.99 -5.51 23.38
CA ALA A 203 28.37 -5.02 23.57
C ALA A 203 28.68 -3.84 22.65
N HIS A 204 28.24 -3.90 21.40
CA HIS A 204 28.54 -2.92 20.35
C HIS A 204 27.31 -2.17 19.82
N ALA A 205 26.18 -2.28 20.51
CA ALA A 205 24.89 -1.71 20.13
C ALA A 205 24.39 -0.73 21.20
N GLY A 206 23.67 0.30 20.80
CA GLY A 206 23.18 1.34 21.69
C GLY A 206 22.82 2.63 20.98
N PHE A 207 22.35 3.61 21.76
CA PHE A 207 21.93 4.91 21.25
C PHE A 207 23.10 5.66 20.60
N VAL A 208 22.89 6.13 19.37
CA VAL A 208 23.82 6.96 18.60
C VAL A 208 23.30 8.39 18.48
N GLY A 209 21.97 8.57 18.43
CA GLY A 209 21.31 9.85 18.25
C GLY A 209 21.26 10.24 16.79
N ASN A 210 22.38 10.68 16.22
CA ASN A 210 22.45 11.02 14.79
C ASN A 210 23.19 9.95 13.98
N ASN A 211 22.56 9.39 12.95
CA ASN A 211 23.26 8.45 12.07
C ASN A 211 24.25 9.23 11.19
N PRO A 212 25.57 8.98 11.27
CA PRO A 212 26.54 9.68 10.43
C PRO A 212 26.41 9.35 8.93
N ASN A 213 25.59 8.35 8.56
CA ASN A 213 25.37 7.94 7.19
C ASN A 213 24.12 8.57 6.54
N THR A 214 23.38 9.42 7.26
CA THR A 214 22.26 10.21 6.73
C THR A 214 22.69 11.65 6.50
N SER A 215 21.95 12.39 5.66
CA SER A 215 22.21 13.81 5.38
C SER A 215 21.42 14.77 6.28
N TRP A 216 20.56 14.23 7.15
CA TRP A 216 19.78 14.97 8.15
C TRP A 216 20.17 14.53 9.56
N ASN A 217 19.50 15.07 10.57
CA ASN A 217 19.68 14.64 11.96
C ASN A 217 18.51 13.73 12.38
N ASP A 218 18.72 12.42 12.44
CA ASP A 218 17.68 11.43 12.79
C ASP A 218 17.21 11.53 14.26
N VAL A 219 18.04 12.11 15.13
CA VAL A 219 17.89 12.29 16.60
C VAL A 219 17.64 11.02 17.46
N ASP A 220 17.15 9.92 16.90
CA ASP A 220 16.89 8.66 17.60
C ASP A 220 17.56 7.42 16.95
N ALA A 221 18.66 7.61 16.22
CA ALA A 221 19.38 6.49 15.61
C ALA A 221 20.05 5.57 16.65
N TYR A 222 20.04 4.26 16.40
CA TYR A 222 20.75 3.26 17.19
C TYR A 222 21.74 2.47 16.33
N ALA A 223 22.92 2.20 16.91
CA ALA A 223 23.75 1.11 16.47
C ALA A 223 23.12 -0.19 16.95
N SER A 224 22.98 -1.16 16.06
CA SER A 224 22.32 -2.43 16.34
C SER A 224 23.28 -3.61 16.23
N CYS A 225 22.83 -4.77 16.72
CA CYS A 225 23.47 -6.06 16.48
C CYS A 225 22.44 -7.06 15.94
N MET A 226 22.88 -7.89 15.00
CA MET A 226 22.08 -8.97 14.43
C MET A 226 22.48 -10.32 15.01
N VAL A 227 21.49 -11.17 15.27
CA VAL A 227 21.67 -12.55 15.66
C VAL A 227 20.95 -13.46 14.67
N LEU A 228 21.68 -14.41 14.10
CA LEU A 228 21.19 -15.38 13.12
C LEU A 228 21.22 -16.79 13.72
N ASN A 229 20.27 -17.64 13.32
CA ASN A 229 20.28 -19.04 13.72
C ASN A 229 21.46 -19.78 13.06
N ARG A 230 22.12 -20.67 13.81
CA ARG A 230 23.21 -21.53 13.29
C ARG A 230 22.73 -22.70 12.43
N ASP A 231 21.44 -23.02 12.46
CA ASP A 231 20.85 -24.16 11.74
C ASP A 231 19.58 -23.73 11.02
N TYR A 232 19.67 -23.62 9.68
CA TYR A 232 18.50 -23.30 8.87
C TYR A 232 17.81 -24.52 8.24
N SER A 233 18.21 -25.75 8.57
CA SER A 233 17.57 -26.96 8.03
C SER A 233 16.11 -27.21 8.45
N PRO A 234 15.62 -26.70 9.59
CA PRO A 234 14.22 -26.86 9.97
C PRO A 234 13.24 -25.90 9.28
N PHE A 235 13.73 -24.86 8.60
CA PHE A 235 12.87 -23.83 7.99
C PHE A 235 12.42 -24.22 6.57
N PRO A 236 11.31 -23.65 6.06
CA PRO A 236 10.87 -23.79 4.69
C PRO A 236 11.97 -23.53 3.64
N GLY A 237 11.86 -24.21 2.50
CA GLY A 237 12.85 -24.11 1.42
C GLY A 237 14.15 -24.85 1.74
N THR A 238 15.23 -24.48 1.07
CA THR A 238 16.58 -24.95 1.40
C THR A 238 17.19 -24.09 2.49
N SER A 239 18.14 -24.63 3.27
CA SER A 239 18.82 -23.86 4.31
C SER A 239 19.52 -22.60 3.79
N GLN A 240 19.98 -22.61 2.54
CA GLN A 240 20.56 -21.41 1.92
C GLN A 240 19.48 -20.37 1.62
N GLN A 241 18.32 -20.76 1.07
CA GLN A 241 17.22 -19.81 0.81
C GLN A 241 16.69 -19.19 2.10
N ALA A 242 16.53 -19.99 3.16
CA ALA A 242 16.10 -19.49 4.47
C ALA A 242 17.13 -18.53 5.08
N LEU A 243 18.44 -18.83 4.99
CA LEU A 243 19.51 -17.93 5.41
C LEU A 243 19.47 -16.62 4.60
N ASP A 244 19.37 -16.70 3.28
CA ASP A 244 19.37 -15.55 2.39
C ASP A 244 18.20 -14.60 2.68
N ALA A 245 16.98 -15.13 2.76
CA ALA A 245 15.81 -14.36 3.17
C ALA A 245 16.03 -13.71 4.56
N THR A 246 16.47 -14.49 5.55
CA THR A 246 16.68 -13.97 6.92
C THR A 246 17.72 -12.85 6.96
N THR A 247 18.84 -12.97 6.23
CA THR A 247 19.85 -11.90 6.26
C THR A 247 19.36 -10.61 5.63
N ALA A 248 18.59 -10.68 4.54
CA ALA A 248 17.96 -9.51 3.93
C ALA A 248 16.91 -8.88 4.86
N HIS A 249 16.04 -9.70 5.46
CA HIS A 249 15.03 -9.25 6.42
C HIS A 249 15.66 -8.54 7.63
N GLU A 250 16.60 -9.21 8.30
CA GLU A 250 17.20 -8.68 9.52
C GLU A 250 18.17 -7.53 9.24
N PHE A 251 18.88 -7.52 8.11
CA PHE A 251 19.72 -6.38 7.79
C PHE A 251 18.87 -5.13 7.52
N ASN A 252 17.68 -5.29 6.93
CA ASN A 252 16.76 -4.18 6.77
C ASN A 252 16.31 -3.57 8.12
N HIS A 253 16.04 -4.40 9.12
CA HIS A 253 15.79 -3.91 10.49
C HIS A 253 16.97 -3.16 11.09
N SER A 254 18.19 -3.52 10.73
CA SER A 254 19.40 -2.80 11.16
C SER A 254 19.42 -1.39 10.58
N ILE A 255 19.01 -1.23 9.32
CA ILE A 255 18.85 0.10 8.69
C ILE A 255 17.69 0.88 9.33
N GLN A 256 16.56 0.24 9.60
CA GLN A 256 15.43 0.87 10.30
C GLN A 256 15.82 1.36 11.70
N ALA A 257 16.65 0.61 12.44
CA ALA A 257 17.22 1.07 13.70
C ALA A 257 18.16 2.28 13.50
N GLY A 258 18.95 2.27 12.42
CA GLY A 258 19.83 3.37 12.03
C GLY A 258 19.09 4.64 11.60
N TYR A 259 17.87 4.52 11.07
CA TYR A 259 16.98 5.65 10.77
C TYR A 259 16.25 6.18 12.02
N GLY A 260 16.36 5.49 13.17
CA GLY A 260 15.69 5.90 14.41
C GLY A 260 14.17 5.76 14.37
N VAL A 261 13.67 4.78 13.63
CA VAL A 261 12.22 4.53 13.45
C VAL A 261 11.72 3.26 14.16
N LEU A 262 12.60 2.49 14.79
CA LEU A 262 12.23 1.29 15.56
C LEU A 262 12.03 1.56 17.05
N THR A 263 12.52 2.70 17.52
CA THR A 263 12.41 3.16 18.90
C THR A 263 11.68 4.51 18.90
N GLY A 264 11.00 4.83 20.01
CA GLY A 264 10.39 6.14 20.18
C GLY A 264 9.02 6.34 19.52
N SER A 265 8.58 7.61 19.50
CA SER A 265 7.21 8.00 19.17
C SER A 265 6.84 7.91 17.70
N ASN A 266 7.83 7.80 16.80
CA ASN A 266 7.61 7.80 15.35
C ASN A 266 7.51 6.40 14.74
N ARG A 267 7.57 5.36 15.58
CA ARG A 267 7.55 3.96 15.16
C ARG A 267 6.30 3.64 14.33
N PRO A 268 6.44 3.24 13.05
CA PRO A 268 5.33 2.75 12.25
C PRO A 268 4.74 1.45 12.80
N ASP A 269 3.54 1.11 12.35
CA ASP A 269 2.87 -0.12 12.74
C ASP A 269 3.63 -1.37 12.27
N ALA A 270 3.38 -2.51 12.92
CA ALA A 270 4.15 -3.74 12.72
C ALA A 270 4.14 -4.24 11.27
N ASN A 271 3.04 -4.03 10.52
CA ASN A 271 2.94 -4.41 9.10
C ASN A 271 3.83 -3.58 8.16
N PHE A 272 4.24 -2.37 8.56
CA PHE A 272 5.25 -1.59 7.84
C PHE A 272 6.66 -2.10 8.16
N ILE A 273 6.93 -2.36 9.44
CA ILE A 273 8.24 -2.83 9.92
C ILE A 273 8.54 -4.23 9.40
N GLU A 274 7.75 -5.23 9.78
CA GLU A 274 7.99 -6.63 9.42
C GLU A 274 7.54 -6.92 7.99
N GLY A 275 6.40 -6.40 7.55
CA GLY A 275 5.97 -6.60 6.16
C GLY A 275 6.95 -5.96 5.17
N GLY A 276 7.53 -4.80 5.51
CA GLY A 276 8.55 -4.13 4.69
C GLY A 276 9.87 -4.91 4.64
N ALA A 277 10.31 -5.48 5.76
CA ALA A 277 11.48 -6.35 5.81
C ALA A 277 11.25 -7.66 5.02
N THR A 278 10.07 -8.27 5.12
CA THR A 278 9.69 -9.45 4.32
C THR A 278 9.59 -9.14 2.82
N TRP A 279 9.23 -7.91 2.45
CA TRP A 279 9.29 -7.45 1.06
C TRP A 279 10.76 -7.31 0.59
N MET A 280 11.67 -6.87 1.46
CA MET A 280 13.10 -6.73 1.15
C MET A 280 13.78 -8.09 0.89
N GLU A 281 13.30 -9.19 1.49
CA GLU A 281 13.78 -10.55 1.21
C GLU A 281 13.87 -10.83 -0.30
N ASP A 282 12.82 -10.44 -1.02
CA ASP A 282 12.64 -10.68 -2.45
C ASP A 282 13.41 -9.68 -3.32
N GLU A 283 13.61 -8.45 -2.82
CA GLU A 283 14.43 -7.44 -3.51
C GLU A 283 15.91 -7.79 -3.53
N VAL A 284 16.39 -8.47 -2.48
CA VAL A 284 17.78 -8.90 -2.35
C VAL A 284 17.98 -10.28 -2.95
N PHE A 285 17.10 -11.24 -2.63
CA PHE A 285 17.19 -12.64 -3.02
C PHE A 285 15.89 -13.15 -3.65
N ASP A 286 15.54 -12.62 -4.81
CA ASP A 286 14.37 -12.99 -5.65
C ASP A 286 14.12 -14.52 -5.77
N SER A 287 15.18 -15.34 -5.78
CA SER A 287 15.03 -16.81 -5.87
C SER A 287 14.74 -17.53 -4.54
N ALA A 288 14.83 -16.84 -3.39
CA ALA A 288 14.65 -17.44 -2.08
C ALA A 288 13.18 -17.78 -1.81
N ASN A 289 12.27 -16.83 -2.11
CA ASN A 289 10.82 -16.99 -2.01
C ASN A 289 10.31 -17.49 -0.64
N ASP A 290 11.04 -17.21 0.46
CA ASP A 290 10.59 -17.56 1.82
C ASP A 290 9.30 -16.80 2.19
N ASN A 291 9.19 -15.55 1.75
CA ASN A 291 8.01 -14.70 1.85
C ASN A 291 6.69 -15.34 1.35
N TYR A 292 6.73 -16.33 0.46
CA TYR A 292 5.53 -17.01 -0.05
C TYR A 292 4.81 -17.81 1.05
N ASN A 293 5.55 -18.27 2.07
CA ASN A 293 4.99 -19.03 3.19
C ASN A 293 4.04 -18.18 4.06
N TYR A 294 4.08 -16.85 3.93
CA TYR A 294 3.21 -15.94 4.69
C TYR A 294 1.91 -15.59 3.96
N LEU A 295 1.78 -15.87 2.66
CA LEU A 295 0.59 -15.44 1.90
C LEU A 295 -0.70 -16.10 2.44
N TRP A 296 -1.81 -15.37 2.61
CA TRP A 296 -2.13 -13.99 2.24
C TRP A 296 -2.47 -13.11 3.47
N PRO A 297 -2.41 -11.76 3.38
CA PRO A 297 -2.83 -10.90 4.48
C PRO A 297 -4.35 -10.88 4.65
N SER A 298 -4.81 -10.37 5.80
CA SER A 298 -6.22 -10.07 6.03
C SER A 298 -6.62 -8.79 5.31
N PHE A 299 -7.14 -8.93 4.09
CA PHE A 299 -7.49 -7.79 3.23
C PHE A 299 -8.60 -6.87 3.76
N SER A 300 -9.46 -7.37 4.64
CA SER A 300 -10.54 -6.59 5.25
C SER A 300 -10.09 -5.78 6.46
N THR A 301 -8.88 -6.05 6.98
CA THR A 301 -8.26 -5.25 8.03
C THR A 301 -7.57 -4.05 7.40
N CYS A 302 -7.68 -2.91 8.06
CA CYS A 302 -7.09 -1.67 7.60
C CYS A 302 -5.56 -1.69 7.72
N MET A 303 -4.90 -0.89 6.87
CA MET A 303 -3.44 -0.73 6.84
C MET A 303 -2.89 -0.10 8.12
N GLY A 304 -3.57 0.91 8.66
CA GLY A 304 -3.24 1.47 9.97
C GLY A 304 -3.97 0.70 11.07
N GLU A 305 -3.28 0.35 12.15
CA GLU A 305 -3.74 -0.57 13.20
C GLU A 305 -4.02 -1.98 12.67
N TYR A 306 -3.13 -2.45 11.80
CA TYR A 306 -3.18 -3.82 11.31
C TYR A 306 -2.73 -4.78 12.41
N THR A 307 -3.70 -5.42 13.07
CA THR A 307 -3.47 -6.37 14.18
C THR A 307 -3.17 -7.82 13.81
N PRO A 308 -3.53 -8.36 12.62
CA PRO A 308 -3.10 -9.71 12.23
C PRO A 308 -1.59 -9.81 12.05
N SER A 309 -1.10 -11.03 11.81
CA SER A 309 0.32 -11.27 11.48
C SER A 309 0.82 -10.28 10.42
N PRO A 310 1.93 -9.56 10.67
CA PRO A 310 2.39 -8.47 9.79
C PRO A 310 3.14 -8.96 8.54
N TYR A 311 3.79 -10.12 8.60
CA TYR A 311 4.60 -10.68 7.49
C TYR A 311 3.83 -10.83 6.17
N PRO A 312 2.61 -11.41 6.12
CA PRO A 312 1.81 -11.51 4.90
C PRO A 312 1.56 -10.17 4.20
N TYR A 313 1.67 -9.05 4.92
CA TYR A 313 1.43 -7.71 4.37
C TYR A 313 2.51 -7.29 3.35
N TRP A 314 3.61 -8.03 3.23
CA TRP A 314 4.65 -7.82 2.22
C TRP A 314 4.09 -7.69 0.80
N ILE A 315 3.03 -8.46 0.48
CA ILE A 315 2.42 -8.44 -0.85
C ILE A 315 1.73 -7.10 -1.15
N THR A 316 1.31 -6.37 -0.11
CA THR A 316 0.84 -4.99 -0.24
C THR A 316 1.98 -4.09 -0.71
N TRP A 317 3.17 -4.17 -0.08
CA TRP A 317 4.34 -3.38 -0.49
C TRP A 317 4.78 -3.71 -1.91
N ARG A 318 4.83 -5.00 -2.27
CA ARG A 318 5.03 -5.47 -3.65
C ARG A 318 4.02 -4.80 -4.59
N GLY A 319 2.72 -4.81 -4.26
CA GLY A 319 1.69 -4.20 -5.09
C GLY A 319 1.76 -2.68 -5.24
N LEU A 320 2.30 -1.98 -4.24
CA LEU A 320 2.50 -0.53 -4.30
C LEU A 320 3.74 -0.12 -5.09
N THR A 321 4.75 -1.00 -5.18
CA THR A 321 6.11 -0.62 -5.60
C THR A 321 6.59 -1.29 -6.88
N GLU A 322 6.14 -2.53 -7.19
CA GLU A 322 6.75 -3.37 -8.23
C GLU A 322 6.74 -2.75 -9.62
N ARG A 323 5.73 -1.92 -9.90
CA ARG A 323 5.59 -1.20 -11.18
C ARG A 323 6.77 -0.28 -11.52
N TYR A 324 7.61 0.05 -10.53
CA TYR A 324 8.81 0.86 -10.70
C TYR A 324 10.08 0.01 -10.89
N GLY A 325 9.98 -1.32 -10.78
CA GLY A 325 11.05 -2.29 -10.97
C GLY A 325 11.48 -2.97 -9.67
N THR A 326 11.55 -4.31 -9.68
CA THR A 326 12.02 -5.17 -8.59
C THR A 326 13.55 -5.26 -8.61
N GLY A 327 14.19 -5.12 -7.45
CA GLY A 327 15.61 -5.41 -7.28
C GLY A 327 16.54 -4.48 -8.06
N ILE A 328 16.10 -3.29 -8.47
CA ILE A 328 16.93 -2.31 -9.19
C ILE A 328 17.01 -1.00 -8.42
N ALA A 329 18.18 -0.35 -8.48
CA ALA A 329 18.41 0.95 -7.89
C ALA A 329 17.45 2.00 -8.45
N GLY A 330 16.83 2.78 -7.57
CA GLY A 330 15.83 3.77 -7.97
C GLY A 330 14.55 3.14 -8.53
N GLY A 331 14.27 1.87 -8.24
CA GLY A 331 13.05 1.16 -8.60
C GLY A 331 11.97 1.22 -7.52
N GLY A 332 11.33 0.08 -7.23
CA GLY A 332 10.33 -0.05 -6.18
C GLY A 332 10.88 0.27 -4.78
N GLU A 333 12.13 -0.10 -4.54
CA GLU A 333 12.85 0.17 -3.29
C GLU A 333 12.90 1.63 -2.88
N GLN A 334 13.03 2.55 -3.83
CA GLN A 334 13.12 3.97 -3.52
C GLN A 334 11.84 4.47 -2.83
N VAL A 335 10.68 3.88 -3.13
CA VAL A 335 9.43 4.25 -2.43
C VAL A 335 9.51 3.87 -0.96
N MET A 336 10.08 2.70 -0.66
CA MET A 336 10.27 2.25 0.71
C MET A 336 11.38 3.07 1.40
N GLN A 337 12.46 3.40 0.69
CA GLN A 337 13.50 4.30 1.20
C GLN A 337 12.92 5.67 1.56
N ASP A 338 12.25 6.34 0.62
CA ASP A 338 11.64 7.65 0.81
C ASP A 338 10.66 7.65 1.99
N PHE A 339 9.91 6.56 2.18
CA PHE A 339 9.02 6.37 3.32
C PHE A 339 9.81 6.36 4.64
N TRP A 340 10.86 5.55 4.74
CA TRP A 340 11.67 5.43 5.94
C TRP A 340 12.44 6.72 6.27
N GLU A 341 13.00 7.39 5.27
CA GLU A 341 13.67 8.67 5.47
C GLU A 341 12.69 9.75 5.93
N THR A 342 11.48 9.79 5.36
CA THR A 342 10.44 10.75 5.79
C THR A 342 9.97 10.44 7.21
N ALA A 343 9.85 9.15 7.57
CA ALA A 343 9.53 8.74 8.94
C ALA A 343 10.61 9.16 9.93
N SER A 344 11.88 8.99 9.56
CA SER A 344 13.03 9.43 10.36
C SER A 344 13.07 10.94 10.59
N LYS A 345 12.83 11.73 9.53
CA LYS A 345 12.81 13.21 9.60
C LYS A 345 11.63 13.77 10.42
N SER A 346 10.59 12.96 10.67
CA SER A 346 9.39 13.41 11.37
C SER A 346 9.61 13.46 12.87
N SER A 347 9.03 14.44 13.56
CA SER A 347 8.96 14.46 15.04
C SER A 347 7.65 13.90 15.59
N THR A 348 6.76 13.43 14.71
CA THR A 348 5.45 12.86 15.08
C THR A 348 5.13 11.63 14.22
N ASN A 349 4.42 10.66 14.79
CA ASN A 349 4.01 9.48 14.02
C ASN A 349 2.99 9.84 12.94
N ASN A 350 3.40 9.74 11.67
CA ASN A 350 2.60 10.12 10.51
C ASN A 350 2.71 9.08 9.38
N MET A 351 2.79 7.81 9.76
CA MET A 351 3.02 6.66 8.87
C MET A 351 2.31 6.74 7.51
N LEU A 352 0.99 6.93 7.47
CA LEU A 352 0.24 6.96 6.21
C LEU A 352 0.56 8.20 5.36
N ASN A 353 0.85 9.35 6.00
CA ASN A 353 1.25 10.57 5.29
C ASN A 353 2.66 10.43 4.72
N ASN A 354 3.57 9.78 5.44
CA ASN A 354 4.93 9.51 4.98
C ASN A 354 4.91 8.59 3.75
N LEU A 355 4.08 7.53 3.79
CA LEU A 355 3.91 6.64 2.64
C LEU A 355 3.28 7.37 1.45
N ASN A 356 2.28 8.23 1.69
CA ASN A 356 1.69 9.03 0.64
C ASN A 356 2.70 10.03 0.03
N THR A 357 3.60 10.59 0.84
CA THR A 357 4.69 11.46 0.36
C THR A 357 5.67 10.70 -0.52
N ALA A 358 6.11 9.52 -0.09
CA ALA A 358 6.99 8.66 -0.88
C ALA A 358 6.36 8.25 -2.23
N LEU A 359 5.08 7.93 -2.24
CA LEU A 359 4.32 7.65 -3.46
C LEU A 359 4.15 8.90 -4.34
N GLY A 360 4.07 10.09 -3.73
CA GLY A 360 4.04 11.38 -4.42
C GLY A 360 5.29 11.63 -5.27
N ASN A 361 6.47 11.22 -4.79
CA ASN A 361 7.72 11.28 -5.54
C ASN A 361 7.72 10.39 -6.80
N ARG A 362 6.75 9.46 -6.90
CA ARG A 362 6.50 8.63 -8.08
C ARG A 362 5.25 9.03 -8.86
N SER A 363 4.79 10.27 -8.69
CA SER A 363 3.61 10.83 -9.35
C SER A 363 2.34 10.00 -9.13
N THR A 364 2.21 9.40 -7.95
CA THR A 364 0.98 8.73 -7.51
C THR A 364 0.62 9.13 -6.08
N ASN A 365 -0.40 8.50 -5.52
CA ASN A 365 -0.77 8.68 -4.12
C ASN A 365 -1.25 7.35 -3.54
N LEU A 366 -1.38 7.28 -2.22
CA LEU A 366 -1.74 6.05 -1.53
C LEU A 366 -3.10 5.51 -1.98
N ALA A 367 -4.10 6.36 -2.20
CA ALA A 367 -5.41 5.95 -2.68
C ALA A 367 -5.38 5.31 -4.09
N ASN A 368 -4.55 5.82 -4.99
CA ASN A 368 -4.37 5.27 -6.33
C ASN A 368 -3.58 3.96 -6.31
N ALA A 369 -2.44 3.95 -5.62
CA ALA A 369 -1.57 2.79 -5.53
C ALA A 369 -2.28 1.63 -4.81
N TYR A 370 -2.97 1.88 -3.69
CA TYR A 370 -3.69 0.86 -2.94
C TYR A 370 -4.88 0.29 -3.72
N HIS A 371 -5.61 1.13 -4.48
CA HIS A 371 -6.69 0.62 -5.34
C HIS A 371 -6.17 -0.21 -6.52
N ALA A 372 -5.01 0.15 -7.08
CA ALA A 372 -4.36 -0.66 -8.11
C ALA A 372 -3.89 -2.01 -7.56
N TYR A 373 -3.24 -2.01 -6.39
CA TYR A 373 -2.89 -3.22 -5.66
C TYR A 373 -4.10 -4.11 -5.41
N ALA A 374 -5.23 -3.54 -4.95
CA ALA A 374 -6.46 -4.29 -4.71
C ALA A 374 -7.00 -5.00 -5.96
N ILE A 375 -6.70 -4.47 -7.15
CA ILE A 375 -7.00 -5.14 -8.43
C ILE A 375 -5.95 -6.21 -8.72
N ALA A 376 -4.66 -5.88 -8.65
CA ALA A 376 -3.57 -6.82 -8.93
C ALA A 376 -3.67 -8.10 -8.09
N VAL A 377 -3.81 -7.94 -6.77
CA VAL A 377 -3.88 -9.06 -5.80
C VAL A 377 -5.17 -9.86 -5.90
N LYS A 378 -6.26 -9.28 -6.44
CA LYS A 378 -7.46 -10.07 -6.73
C LYS A 378 -7.24 -11.07 -7.85
N PHE A 379 -6.64 -10.61 -8.93
CA PHE A 379 -6.55 -11.39 -10.17
C PHE A 379 -5.27 -12.20 -10.27
N ASN A 380 -4.21 -11.83 -9.53
CA ASN A 380 -2.90 -12.47 -9.50
C ASN A 380 -2.46 -12.95 -10.88
N LYS A 381 -2.37 -12.00 -11.82
CA LYS A 381 -1.91 -12.26 -13.17
C LYS A 381 -0.42 -11.97 -13.26
N THR A 382 0.31 -12.89 -13.88
CA THR A 382 1.70 -12.69 -14.27
C THR A 382 1.75 -11.56 -15.30
N CYS A 383 2.61 -10.58 -15.10
CA CYS A 383 2.80 -9.50 -16.07
C CYS A 383 3.30 -10.03 -17.42
N GLY A 384 2.83 -9.43 -18.51
CA GLY A 384 3.05 -9.90 -19.88
C GLY A 384 1.78 -10.48 -20.51
N GLY A 385 1.83 -10.74 -21.83
CA GLY A 385 0.73 -11.40 -22.54
C GLY A 385 -0.62 -10.66 -22.54
N GLY A 386 -0.61 -9.34 -22.31
CA GLY A 386 -1.81 -8.50 -22.21
C GLY A 386 -2.16 -8.04 -20.79
N PHE A 387 -1.46 -8.54 -19.77
CA PHE A 387 -1.49 -8.04 -18.41
C PHE A 387 -0.31 -7.08 -18.18
N SER A 388 -0.59 -5.91 -17.62
CA SER A 388 0.41 -4.86 -17.41
C SER A 388 0.30 -4.24 -16.03
N TYR A 389 1.42 -3.72 -15.53
CA TYR A 389 1.42 -2.92 -14.32
C TYR A 389 0.42 -1.75 -14.47
N PRO A 390 -0.25 -1.35 -13.38
CA PRO A 390 -0.10 -1.83 -11.99
C PRO A 390 -1.06 -2.95 -11.60
N TYR A 391 -1.64 -3.69 -12.55
CA TYR A 391 -2.71 -4.67 -12.27
C TYR A 391 -2.25 -6.13 -12.36
N CYS A 392 -0.94 -6.37 -12.27
CA CYS A 392 -0.30 -7.67 -12.34
C CYS A 392 0.94 -7.67 -11.43
N PHE A 393 1.45 -8.86 -11.14
CA PHE A 393 2.76 -9.06 -10.50
C PHE A 393 3.67 -9.88 -11.43
N GLN A 394 4.98 -9.73 -11.32
CA GLN A 394 5.96 -10.55 -12.05
C GLN A 394 5.78 -12.03 -11.68
N GLU A 395 5.57 -12.34 -10.40
CA GLU A 395 5.58 -13.72 -9.92
C GLU A 395 4.21 -14.25 -9.49
N ALA A 396 3.14 -13.64 -9.99
CA ALA A 396 1.78 -13.93 -9.52
C ALA A 396 1.40 -15.44 -9.58
N SER A 397 1.93 -16.17 -10.56
CA SER A 397 1.75 -17.62 -10.67
C SER A 397 2.35 -18.39 -9.49
N GLY A 398 3.51 -17.96 -9.00
CA GLY A 398 4.17 -18.52 -7.81
C GLY A 398 3.33 -18.29 -6.56
N TYR A 399 2.80 -17.07 -6.40
CA TYR A 399 1.96 -16.71 -5.26
C TYR A 399 0.69 -17.57 -5.20
N VAL A 400 0.01 -17.76 -6.35
CA VAL A 400 -1.19 -18.60 -6.44
C VAL A 400 -0.86 -20.08 -6.27
N ALA A 401 0.30 -20.55 -6.72
CA ALA A 401 0.73 -21.93 -6.51
C ALA A 401 0.99 -22.22 -5.02
N ALA A 402 1.55 -21.24 -4.29
CA ALA A 402 1.85 -21.38 -2.86
C ALA A 402 0.59 -21.30 -1.99
N ALA A 403 -0.27 -20.30 -2.20
CA ALA A 403 -1.34 -19.96 -1.26
C ALA A 403 -2.76 -20.00 -1.87
N GLY A 404 -2.89 -20.42 -3.13
CA GLY A 404 -4.17 -20.43 -3.84
C GLY A 404 -4.65 -19.05 -4.28
N SER A 405 -5.81 -19.01 -4.94
CA SER A 405 -6.42 -17.75 -5.39
C SER A 405 -7.18 -17.04 -4.27
N ASN A 406 -7.15 -15.71 -4.29
CA ASN A 406 -7.86 -14.90 -3.29
C ASN A 406 -9.39 -15.01 -3.43
N PRO A 407 -10.12 -15.42 -2.38
CA PRO A 407 -11.58 -15.51 -2.42
C PRO A 407 -12.22 -14.13 -2.50
N SER A 408 -13.44 -14.05 -3.02
CA SER A 408 -14.24 -12.81 -2.98
C SER A 408 -15.08 -12.78 -1.71
N ASN A 409 -15.28 -11.59 -1.12
CA ASN A 409 -16.12 -11.40 0.07
C ASN A 409 -17.61 -11.65 -0.22
N GLY A 410 -18.01 -11.58 -1.49
CA GLY A 410 -19.40 -11.80 -1.89
C GLY A 410 -19.59 -12.03 -3.38
N SER A 411 -20.86 -12.23 -3.75
CA SER A 411 -21.26 -12.33 -5.15
C SER A 411 -22.66 -11.76 -5.38
N ILE A 412 -22.85 -11.22 -6.58
CA ILE A 412 -24.14 -10.90 -7.19
C ILE A 412 -24.19 -11.77 -8.46
N THR A 413 -25.00 -12.83 -8.43
CA THR A 413 -25.01 -13.82 -9.52
C THR A 413 -25.91 -13.42 -10.69
N THR A 414 -26.96 -12.64 -10.42
CA THR A 414 -27.93 -12.19 -11.42
C THR A 414 -28.13 -10.69 -11.31
N PRO A 415 -28.14 -9.92 -12.43
CA PRO A 415 -28.47 -8.50 -12.42
C PRO A 415 -29.81 -8.23 -11.74
N GLY A 416 -29.92 -7.12 -11.01
CA GLY A 416 -31.11 -6.78 -10.20
C GLY A 416 -30.96 -7.06 -8.71
N ASN A 417 -29.86 -7.70 -8.29
CA ASN A 417 -29.62 -8.03 -6.89
C ASN A 417 -28.62 -7.08 -6.23
N THR A 418 -28.62 -7.10 -4.89
CA THR A 418 -27.77 -6.29 -4.02
C THR A 418 -26.90 -7.19 -3.13
N TYR A 419 -25.64 -6.82 -2.99
CA TYR A 419 -24.76 -7.30 -1.94
C TYR A 419 -24.57 -6.22 -0.87
N ASN A 420 -24.64 -6.60 0.41
CA ASN A 420 -24.33 -5.72 1.53
C ASN A 420 -23.02 -6.17 2.14
N GLY A 421 -22.09 -5.24 2.35
CA GLY A 421 -20.80 -5.54 2.95
C GLY A 421 -20.33 -4.41 3.86
N SER A 422 -19.15 -4.56 4.42
CA SER A 422 -18.43 -3.50 5.12
C SER A 422 -16.95 -3.52 4.78
N ILE A 423 -16.28 -2.37 4.84
CA ILE A 423 -14.84 -2.22 4.62
C ILE A 423 -14.31 -1.25 5.68
N ALA A 424 -13.25 -1.61 6.39
CA ALA A 424 -12.62 -0.71 7.35
C ALA A 424 -12.12 0.59 6.69
N ASP A 425 -12.14 1.71 7.40
CA ASP A 425 -11.35 2.91 7.03
C ASP A 425 -9.85 2.59 7.02
N ASN A 426 -9.00 3.57 6.75
CA ASN A 426 -7.55 3.46 6.82
C ASN A 426 -6.98 2.38 5.87
N TYR A 427 -7.48 2.34 4.65
CA TYR A 427 -7.04 1.45 3.56
C TYR A 427 -7.28 -0.04 3.83
N ALA A 428 -8.51 -0.47 3.59
CA ALA A 428 -8.90 -1.88 3.46
C ALA A 428 -9.63 -2.11 2.12
N LEU A 429 -9.83 -3.38 1.76
CA LEU A 429 -10.44 -3.74 0.49
C LEU A 429 -11.47 -4.87 0.61
N ASN A 430 -12.39 -4.92 -0.36
CA ASN A 430 -13.31 -6.03 -0.59
C ASN A 430 -13.46 -6.31 -2.09
N TRP A 431 -13.84 -7.55 -2.38
CA TRP A 431 -14.17 -8.02 -3.72
C TRP A 431 -15.56 -8.65 -3.77
N VAL A 432 -16.33 -8.27 -4.78
CA VAL A 432 -17.66 -8.84 -5.02
C VAL A 432 -17.71 -9.35 -6.46
N ASN A 433 -17.95 -10.64 -6.64
CA ASN A 433 -18.15 -11.22 -7.97
C ASN A 433 -19.45 -10.67 -8.58
N LEU A 434 -19.42 -10.30 -9.86
CA LEU A 434 -20.57 -9.78 -10.60
C LEU A 434 -20.94 -10.70 -11.76
N PRO A 435 -22.15 -10.57 -12.34
CA PRO A 435 -22.57 -11.38 -13.48
C PRO A 435 -21.64 -11.19 -14.68
N SER A 436 -21.11 -12.27 -15.25
CA SER A 436 -20.19 -12.19 -16.40
C SER A 436 -20.90 -12.06 -17.77
N THR A 437 -22.21 -11.89 -17.78
CA THR A 437 -23.01 -11.74 -19.00
C THR A 437 -24.02 -10.61 -18.90
N GLY A 438 -24.44 -10.08 -20.05
CA GLY A 438 -25.41 -9.01 -20.15
C GLY A 438 -24.83 -7.61 -19.99
N THR A 439 -25.72 -6.62 -20.00
CA THR A 439 -25.41 -5.21 -19.75
C THR A 439 -26.27 -4.71 -18.59
N TYR A 440 -25.64 -4.13 -17.58
CA TYR A 440 -26.32 -3.70 -16.36
C TYR A 440 -25.57 -2.52 -15.71
N PRO A 441 -26.26 -1.62 -15.01
CA PRO A 441 -25.61 -0.63 -14.18
C PRO A 441 -25.05 -1.27 -12.90
N VAL A 442 -23.99 -0.69 -12.36
CA VAL A 442 -23.40 -1.08 -11.08
C VAL A 442 -23.36 0.14 -10.17
N THR A 443 -24.06 0.08 -9.05
CA THR A 443 -24.18 1.17 -8.08
C THR A 443 -23.47 0.80 -6.78
N LEU A 444 -22.52 1.62 -6.36
CA LEU A 444 -21.91 1.56 -5.03
C LEU A 444 -22.52 2.65 -4.15
N GLN A 445 -23.02 2.27 -2.98
CA GLN A 445 -23.61 3.18 -2.00
C GLN A 445 -22.91 2.99 -0.66
N ASN A 446 -22.41 4.08 -0.08
CA ASN A 446 -21.92 4.08 1.30
C ASN A 446 -23.11 4.29 2.24
N THR A 447 -23.38 3.33 3.11
CA THR A 447 -24.51 3.39 4.06
C THR A 447 -24.06 3.74 5.47
N SER A 448 -22.77 3.99 5.68
CA SER A 448 -22.20 4.36 6.97
C SER A 448 -22.13 5.88 7.15
N GLY A 449 -21.97 6.30 8.42
CA GLY A 449 -21.72 7.69 8.83
C GLY A 449 -20.30 8.20 8.51
N GLY A 450 -19.44 7.38 7.89
CA GLY A 450 -18.07 7.72 7.53
C GLY A 450 -17.54 6.90 6.35
N GLY A 451 -16.26 7.02 6.06
CA GLY A 451 -15.60 6.32 4.95
C GLY A 451 -15.62 7.07 3.62
N GLN A 452 -14.73 6.64 2.73
CA GLN A 452 -14.57 7.14 1.36
C GLN A 452 -14.35 5.93 0.46
N LEU A 453 -15.44 5.40 -0.11
CA LEU A 453 -15.40 4.16 -0.87
C LEU A 453 -15.11 4.42 -2.34
N ARG A 454 -14.01 3.85 -2.84
CA ARG A 454 -13.67 3.85 -4.26
C ARG A 454 -13.99 2.47 -4.83
N GLY A 455 -14.61 2.43 -6.02
CA GLY A 455 -14.92 1.18 -6.69
C GLY A 455 -14.48 1.18 -8.15
N SER A 456 -14.11 -0.01 -8.63
CA SER A 456 -13.93 -0.31 -10.05
C SER A 456 -14.58 -1.63 -10.40
N VAL A 457 -15.20 -1.74 -11.57
CA VAL A 457 -15.65 -3.01 -12.14
C VAL A 457 -14.56 -3.51 -13.08
N VAL A 458 -14.00 -4.67 -12.77
CA VAL A 458 -12.89 -5.26 -13.51
C VAL A 458 -13.36 -6.48 -14.28
N CYS A 459 -13.23 -6.42 -15.60
CA CYS A 459 -13.48 -7.51 -16.51
C CYS A 459 -12.16 -8.22 -16.82
N ASN A 460 -12.05 -9.48 -16.44
CA ASN A 460 -10.98 -10.35 -16.94
C ASN A 460 -11.49 -11.04 -18.21
N THR A 461 -10.79 -10.85 -19.33
CA THR A 461 -11.14 -11.46 -20.63
C THR A 461 -10.46 -12.82 -20.83
N GLY A 462 -9.58 -13.23 -19.90
CA GLY A 462 -8.67 -14.36 -20.05
C GLY A 462 -7.31 -13.97 -20.63
N SER A 463 -7.21 -12.83 -21.35
CA SER A 463 -5.96 -12.33 -21.94
C SER A 463 -5.56 -10.93 -21.44
N THR A 464 -6.49 -10.17 -20.86
CA THR A 464 -6.21 -8.86 -20.28
C THR A 464 -7.25 -8.50 -19.21
N LEU A 465 -6.94 -7.51 -18.38
CA LEU A 465 -7.89 -6.89 -17.46
C LEU A 465 -8.37 -5.56 -18.04
N THR A 466 -9.68 -5.42 -18.21
CA THR A 466 -10.32 -4.13 -18.50
C THR A 466 -10.90 -3.56 -17.20
N VAL A 467 -10.31 -2.47 -16.71
CA VAL A 467 -10.75 -1.79 -15.48
C VAL A 467 -11.71 -0.64 -15.84
N LYS A 468 -12.91 -0.64 -15.28
CA LYS A 468 -13.90 0.43 -15.43
C LYS A 468 -14.17 1.07 -14.06
N PRO A 469 -13.57 2.23 -13.75
CA PRO A 469 -13.79 2.89 -12.47
C PRO A 469 -15.25 3.35 -12.35
N LEU A 470 -15.80 3.32 -11.14
CA LEU A 470 -17.03 4.04 -10.86
C LEU A 470 -16.76 5.55 -10.88
N PRO A 471 -17.74 6.39 -11.27
CA PRO A 471 -17.48 7.81 -11.56
C PRO A 471 -17.00 8.67 -10.38
N ALA A 472 -17.17 8.23 -9.13
CA ALA A 472 -16.84 9.02 -7.96
C ALA A 472 -16.42 8.16 -6.77
N VAL A 473 -15.60 8.74 -5.89
CA VAL A 473 -15.39 8.20 -4.53
C VAL A 473 -16.60 8.55 -3.67
N VAL A 474 -17.11 7.58 -2.93
CA VAL A 474 -18.38 7.65 -2.22
C VAL A 474 -18.14 7.94 -0.74
N GLY A 475 -18.34 9.20 -0.35
CA GLY A 475 -18.37 9.62 1.05
C GLY A 475 -19.62 9.12 1.81
N SER A 476 -19.74 9.47 3.09
CA SER A 476 -20.85 9.05 3.95
C SER A 476 -22.23 9.34 3.32
N GLY A 477 -23.11 8.33 3.33
CA GLY A 477 -24.46 8.40 2.78
C GLY A 477 -24.57 8.54 1.25
N GLY A 478 -23.44 8.70 0.56
CA GLY A 478 -23.38 8.92 -0.87
C GLY A 478 -23.62 7.66 -1.70
N SER A 479 -23.73 7.84 -3.02
CA SER A 479 -23.69 6.74 -3.98
C SER A 479 -23.11 7.19 -5.32
N THR A 480 -22.66 6.22 -6.11
CA THR A 480 -22.16 6.42 -7.47
C THR A 480 -22.55 5.23 -8.34
N THR A 481 -22.78 5.45 -9.64
CA THR A 481 -23.26 4.43 -10.56
C THR A 481 -22.43 4.41 -11.83
N LEU A 482 -21.84 3.26 -12.15
CA LEU A 482 -21.33 2.96 -13.49
C LEU A 482 -22.51 2.50 -14.36
N ASN A 483 -22.94 3.38 -15.25
CA ASN A 483 -24.05 3.07 -16.17
C ASN A 483 -23.59 2.13 -17.28
N ASN A 484 -24.48 1.21 -17.69
CA ASN A 484 -24.31 0.36 -18.87
C ASN A 484 -22.99 -0.43 -18.91
N PHE A 485 -22.56 -1.02 -17.78
CA PHE A 485 -21.43 -1.94 -17.80
C PHE A 485 -21.80 -3.15 -18.67
N ASN A 486 -21.03 -3.40 -19.72
CA ASN A 486 -21.22 -4.52 -20.64
C ASN A 486 -20.21 -5.62 -20.30
N ALA A 487 -20.70 -6.78 -19.86
CA ALA A 487 -19.88 -7.93 -19.48
C ALA A 487 -19.50 -8.82 -20.69
N ALA A 488 -19.90 -8.47 -21.91
CA ALA A 488 -19.55 -9.24 -23.10
C ALA A 488 -18.03 -9.41 -23.25
N GLY A 489 -17.58 -10.65 -23.41
CA GLY A 489 -16.17 -11.01 -23.54
C GLY A 489 -15.41 -11.18 -22.22
N CYS A 490 -16.07 -10.98 -21.07
CA CYS A 490 -15.47 -11.24 -19.77
C CYS A 490 -15.59 -12.72 -19.40
N SER A 491 -14.47 -13.38 -19.09
CA SER A 491 -14.46 -14.70 -18.43
C SER A 491 -14.90 -14.59 -16.97
N SER A 492 -14.59 -13.47 -16.32
CA SER A 492 -15.07 -13.14 -14.98
C SER A 492 -15.15 -11.63 -14.78
N VAL A 493 -16.05 -11.20 -13.89
CA VAL A 493 -16.23 -9.79 -13.53
C VAL A 493 -16.21 -9.66 -12.02
N VAL A 494 -15.41 -8.73 -11.51
CA VAL A 494 -15.30 -8.45 -10.07
C VAL A 494 -15.43 -6.94 -9.85
N ALA A 495 -16.29 -6.54 -8.92
CA ALA A 495 -16.21 -5.22 -8.33
C ALA A 495 -15.11 -5.21 -7.27
N VAL A 496 -14.10 -4.39 -7.48
CA VAL A 496 -13.02 -4.14 -6.53
C VAL A 496 -13.35 -2.84 -5.80
N ILE A 497 -13.48 -2.92 -4.47
CA ILE A 497 -13.89 -1.79 -3.65
C ILE A 497 -12.83 -1.58 -2.57
N THR A 498 -12.35 -0.35 -2.44
CA THR A 498 -11.41 0.06 -1.39
C THR A 498 -12.01 1.18 -0.57
N ASN A 499 -11.66 1.26 0.70
CA ASN A 499 -11.98 2.42 1.52
C ASN A 499 -10.70 3.24 1.76
N GLN A 500 -10.64 4.40 1.11
CA GLN A 500 -9.48 5.29 1.15
C GLN A 500 -9.61 6.38 2.22
N ALA A 501 -10.63 6.34 3.06
CA ALA A 501 -10.74 7.29 4.16
C ALA A 501 -9.56 7.09 5.11
N GLN A 502 -8.90 8.18 5.46
CA GLN A 502 -7.82 8.20 6.42
C GLN A 502 -8.26 9.03 7.63
N THR A 503 -8.33 8.41 8.80
CA THR A 503 -8.83 9.08 10.02
C THR A 503 -7.74 9.85 10.76
N ALA A 504 -6.46 9.50 10.56
CA ALA A 504 -5.29 10.20 11.11
C ALA A 504 -4.02 9.84 10.31
N GLY A 505 -2.91 10.55 10.57
CA GLY A 505 -1.58 10.22 10.02
C GLY A 505 -1.06 8.86 10.50
N ASN A 506 -1.24 8.56 11.79
CA ASN A 506 -1.23 7.21 12.33
C ASN A 506 -2.58 6.91 13.02
N PRO A 507 -3.50 6.20 12.35
CA PRO A 507 -4.79 5.83 12.95
C PRO A 507 -4.62 4.98 14.20
N THR A 508 -5.53 5.11 15.18
CA THR A 508 -5.54 4.27 16.41
C THR A 508 -6.74 3.33 16.47
N SER A 509 -7.48 3.20 15.38
CA SER A 509 -8.63 2.29 15.30
C SER A 509 -8.99 1.94 13.86
N CYS A 510 -9.59 0.76 13.73
CA CYS A 510 -10.07 0.20 12.47
C CYS A 510 -11.62 0.18 12.46
N THR A 511 -12.27 1.19 11.88
CA THR A 511 -13.74 1.26 11.86
C THR A 511 -14.33 0.72 10.57
N ALA A 512 -15.09 -0.37 10.64
CA ALA A 512 -15.83 -0.94 9.51
C ALA A 512 -16.96 -0.01 9.01
N ARG A 513 -16.96 0.32 7.71
CA ARG A 513 -17.98 1.14 7.05
C ARG A 513 -18.86 0.29 6.16
N SER A 514 -20.16 0.26 6.45
CA SER A 514 -21.15 -0.48 5.68
C SER A 514 -21.40 0.14 4.30
N TYR A 515 -21.60 -0.72 3.31
CA TYR A 515 -21.93 -0.33 1.94
C TYR A 515 -22.92 -1.30 1.30
N LYS A 516 -23.54 -0.83 0.21
CA LYS A 516 -24.33 -1.66 -0.71
C LYS A 516 -23.74 -1.58 -2.10
N LEU A 517 -23.52 -2.73 -2.70
CA LEU A 517 -23.23 -2.85 -4.13
C LEU A 517 -24.47 -3.43 -4.80
N LYS A 518 -25.00 -2.74 -5.81
CA LYS A 518 -26.23 -3.12 -6.50
C LYS A 518 -25.96 -3.26 -7.99
N THR A 519 -26.60 -4.24 -8.59
CA THR A 519 -26.80 -4.31 -10.03
C THR A 519 -28.28 -4.15 -10.32
N GLU A 520 -28.64 -3.60 -11.48
CA GLU A 520 -30.04 -3.49 -11.90
C GLU A 520 -30.28 -4.29 -13.18
N LEU A 521 -31.51 -4.76 -13.38
CA LEU A 521 -31.88 -5.40 -14.64
C LEU A 521 -31.88 -4.34 -15.74
N GLY A 522 -30.95 -4.48 -16.70
CA GLY A 522 -30.89 -3.76 -17.96
C GLY A 522 -31.32 -2.30 -17.92
N GLY A 523 -30.36 -1.38 -17.89
CA GLY A 523 -30.60 -0.05 -18.46
C GLY A 523 -31.13 -0.26 -19.87
N SER A 524 -32.31 0.26 -20.17
CA SER A 524 -32.90 0.18 -21.50
C SER A 524 -31.83 0.50 -22.54
N THR A 525 -31.57 -0.40 -23.48
CA THR A 525 -31.19 0.04 -24.83
C THR A 525 -32.15 1.18 -25.15
N PRO A 526 -31.68 2.39 -25.53
CA PRO A 526 -32.60 3.36 -26.11
C PRO A 526 -33.30 2.60 -27.22
N SER A 527 -34.59 2.35 -27.06
CA SER A 527 -35.44 1.86 -28.13
C SER A 527 -35.08 2.69 -29.35
N ALA A 528 -34.91 2.04 -30.50
CA ALA A 528 -34.84 2.73 -31.76
C ALA A 528 -36.06 3.66 -31.85
N LEU A 529 -35.87 4.92 -31.48
CA LEU A 529 -36.82 5.97 -31.71
C LEU A 529 -36.72 6.21 -33.20
N THR A 530 -37.70 5.65 -33.90
CA THR A 530 -38.09 6.04 -35.24
C THR A 530 -37.95 7.55 -35.34
N TYR A 531 -37.03 7.99 -36.18
CA TYR A 531 -36.70 9.39 -36.38
C TYR A 531 -37.90 10.07 -37.05
N VAL A 532 -38.83 10.58 -36.25
CA VAL A 532 -39.78 11.60 -36.68
C VAL A 532 -39.12 12.94 -36.38
N PRO A 533 -38.79 13.76 -37.38
CA PRO A 533 -38.11 15.02 -37.15
C PRO A 533 -39.13 16.01 -36.57
N LEU A 534 -39.23 16.04 -35.25
CA LEU A 534 -39.84 17.16 -34.53
C LEU A 534 -38.70 17.92 -33.85
N ILE A 535 -38.48 19.10 -34.40
CA ILE A 535 -37.56 20.13 -33.97
C ILE A 535 -37.86 20.45 -32.49
N LEU A 536 -37.11 19.84 -31.58
CA LEU A 536 -36.92 20.34 -30.23
C LEU A 536 -35.48 20.81 -30.11
N LYS A 537 -35.31 22.12 -30.23
CA LYS A 537 -34.07 22.82 -29.88
C LYS A 537 -33.65 22.38 -28.47
N PRO A 538 -32.38 22.02 -28.23
CA PRO A 538 -31.91 21.78 -26.87
C PRO A 538 -32.09 23.07 -26.07
N LYS A 539 -32.80 22.99 -24.94
CA LYS A 539 -32.68 24.00 -23.89
C LYS A 539 -31.23 23.91 -23.38
N PRO A 540 -30.43 24.98 -23.44
CA PRO A 540 -29.09 24.96 -22.88
C PRO A 540 -29.20 24.73 -21.37
N SER A 541 -28.37 23.84 -20.80
CA SER A 541 -28.16 23.84 -19.36
C SER A 541 -27.49 25.17 -19.01
N SER A 542 -28.29 26.08 -18.46
CA SER A 542 -27.90 27.47 -18.21
C SER A 542 -27.14 27.65 -16.89
N SER A 543 -26.43 26.62 -16.41
CA SER A 543 -25.56 26.76 -15.23
C SER A 543 -24.31 25.90 -15.40
N CYS A 544 -23.43 26.33 -16.30
CA CYS A 544 -22.02 26.05 -16.13
C CYS A 544 -21.51 27.05 -15.09
N THR A 545 -21.07 26.55 -13.94
CA THR A 545 -20.41 27.34 -12.90
C THR A 545 -18.91 27.14 -13.10
N PRO A 546 -18.12 28.22 -13.31
CA PRO A 546 -16.66 28.10 -13.32
C PRO A 546 -16.20 27.45 -12.01
N GLY A 547 -15.30 26.48 -12.10
CA GLY A 547 -14.65 25.93 -10.90
C GLY A 547 -13.85 27.02 -10.18
N SER A 548 -13.73 26.92 -8.87
CA SER A 548 -12.90 27.80 -8.04
C SER A 548 -12.00 26.96 -7.14
N GLY A 549 -10.70 27.23 -7.13
CA GLY A 549 -9.67 26.47 -6.41
C GLY A 549 -8.37 26.41 -7.23
N ASP A 550 -7.33 25.77 -6.67
CA ASP A 550 -6.12 25.39 -7.41
C ASP A 550 -6.41 24.24 -8.37
N SER A 551 -5.68 24.18 -9.48
CA SER A 551 -5.81 23.12 -10.45
C SER A 551 -4.49 22.75 -11.13
N ASP A 552 -3.66 21.97 -10.47
CA ASP A 552 -2.28 21.78 -10.92
C ASP A 552 -2.11 20.90 -12.16
N ASN A 553 -3.13 20.13 -12.58
CA ASN A 553 -3.01 19.16 -13.67
C ASN A 553 -4.34 18.78 -14.34
N ILE A 554 -4.29 17.81 -15.26
CA ILE A 554 -5.47 17.38 -16.03
C ILE A 554 -6.56 16.72 -15.17
N ASN A 555 -6.19 16.14 -14.01
CA ASN A 555 -7.09 15.33 -13.19
C ASN A 555 -7.99 16.18 -12.30
N ASP A 556 -7.49 17.34 -11.86
CA ASP A 556 -8.22 18.35 -11.09
C ASP A 556 -8.74 19.51 -11.96
N ALA A 557 -8.38 19.56 -13.25
CA ALA A 557 -8.80 20.56 -14.23
C ALA A 557 -10.20 21.16 -13.99
N LEU A 558 -10.27 22.45 -13.70
CA LEU A 558 -11.50 23.15 -13.36
C LEU A 558 -12.33 23.48 -14.61
N ASN A 559 -13.66 23.43 -14.50
CA ASN A 559 -14.52 23.82 -15.63
C ASN A 559 -14.42 25.32 -15.90
N ILE A 560 -14.22 25.71 -17.16
CA ILE A 560 -14.44 27.09 -17.63
C ILE A 560 -15.59 27.12 -18.63
N CYS A 561 -16.48 28.09 -18.44
CA CYS A 561 -17.72 28.21 -19.21
C CYS A 561 -17.55 29.27 -20.30
N SER A 562 -18.12 29.04 -21.48
CA SER A 562 -18.04 29.99 -22.59
C SER A 562 -18.43 31.42 -22.16
N GLY A 563 -17.51 32.37 -22.32
CA GLY A 563 -17.69 33.78 -21.97
C GLY A 563 -17.65 34.09 -20.46
N LYS A 564 -17.30 33.11 -19.61
CA LYS A 564 -17.11 33.32 -18.17
C LYS A 564 -15.63 33.39 -17.83
N LYS A 565 -15.34 34.24 -16.85
CA LYS A 565 -14.01 34.48 -16.31
C LYS A 565 -13.70 33.47 -15.22
N ALA A 566 -12.53 32.86 -15.29
CA ALA A 566 -11.88 32.17 -14.18
C ALA A 566 -10.68 33.00 -13.71
N SER A 567 -10.34 32.92 -12.44
CA SER A 567 -9.26 33.68 -11.82
C SER A 567 -8.42 32.75 -10.97
N GLY A 568 -7.10 32.88 -11.04
CA GLY A 568 -6.15 32.06 -10.29
C GLY A 568 -4.83 32.78 -10.10
N LYS A 569 -3.82 32.06 -9.60
CA LYS A 569 -2.50 32.61 -9.33
C LYS A 569 -1.44 31.54 -9.44
N VAL A 570 -0.62 31.62 -10.50
CA VAL A 570 0.55 30.76 -10.68
C VAL A 570 1.84 31.40 -10.15
N SER A 571 2.81 30.58 -9.77
CA SER A 571 4.11 30.96 -9.21
C SER A 571 5.15 29.83 -9.33
N GLY A 572 6.40 30.08 -8.92
CA GLY A 572 7.45 29.04 -8.93
C GLY A 572 7.19 27.81 -8.04
N SER A 573 6.23 27.86 -7.10
CA SER A 573 5.81 26.71 -6.28
C SER A 573 4.48 26.09 -6.72
N ASP A 574 3.81 26.74 -7.68
CA ASP A 574 2.47 26.41 -8.17
C ASP A 574 2.43 26.83 -9.65
N ILE A 575 3.01 25.97 -10.49
CA ILE A 575 3.49 26.35 -11.81
C ILE A 575 2.44 26.20 -12.91
N ASP A 576 1.35 25.49 -12.67
CA ASP A 576 0.33 25.14 -13.65
C ASP A 576 -1.06 25.33 -13.05
N ASP A 577 -1.97 25.96 -13.79
CA ASP A 577 -3.38 26.06 -13.46
C ASP A 577 -4.22 25.62 -14.69
N VAL A 578 -4.82 24.44 -14.59
CA VAL A 578 -5.46 23.75 -15.71
C VAL A 578 -6.98 23.91 -15.67
N TYR A 579 -7.55 24.33 -16.79
CA TYR A 579 -8.98 24.44 -17.01
C TYR A 579 -9.42 23.51 -18.12
N LYS A 580 -10.71 23.13 -18.13
CA LYS A 580 -11.34 22.37 -19.20
C LYS A 580 -12.60 23.05 -19.72
N ILE A 581 -12.75 23.09 -21.04
CA ILE A 581 -13.93 23.62 -21.72
C ILE A 581 -14.55 22.56 -22.63
N TRP A 582 -15.86 22.38 -22.52
CA TRP A 582 -16.61 21.46 -23.37
C TRP A 582 -16.94 22.09 -24.71
N ILE A 583 -16.50 21.46 -25.80
CA ILE A 583 -16.77 21.91 -27.17
C ILE A 583 -17.59 20.85 -27.90
N SER A 584 -18.75 21.26 -28.44
CA SER A 584 -19.61 20.40 -29.28
C SER A 584 -19.36 20.66 -30.77
N GLY A 585 -19.03 19.62 -31.53
CA GLY A 585 -18.84 19.74 -32.98
C GLY A 585 -17.63 20.61 -33.36
N THR A 586 -17.83 21.53 -34.31
CA THR A 586 -16.79 22.46 -34.79
C THR A 586 -17.15 23.87 -34.37
N GLN A 587 -16.33 24.50 -33.52
CA GLN A 587 -16.55 25.85 -32.99
C GLN A 587 -15.24 26.64 -33.00
N GLN A 588 -15.34 27.96 -33.12
CA GLN A 588 -14.21 28.84 -32.86
C GLN A 588 -14.07 29.05 -31.35
N LEU A 589 -12.90 28.71 -30.83
CA LEU A 589 -12.49 28.95 -29.46
C LEU A 589 -11.58 30.18 -29.43
N THR A 590 -11.87 31.11 -28.52
CA THR A 590 -11.04 32.27 -28.21
C THR A 590 -10.74 32.28 -26.72
N ILE A 591 -9.47 32.20 -26.37
CA ILE A 591 -8.97 32.24 -25.00
C ILE A 591 -8.22 33.56 -24.84
N SER A 592 -8.53 34.28 -23.77
CA SER A 592 -7.83 35.52 -23.43
C SER A 592 -7.51 35.49 -21.94
N MET A 593 -6.25 35.73 -21.62
CA MET A 593 -5.77 35.92 -20.26
C MET A 593 -5.30 37.35 -20.08
N ASN A 594 -5.63 37.95 -18.94
CA ASN A 594 -4.97 39.17 -18.49
C ASN A 594 -4.56 39.00 -17.04
N GLY A 595 -3.31 39.33 -16.70
CA GLY A 595 -2.76 39.17 -15.38
C GLY A 595 -2.07 40.41 -14.82
N THR A 596 -1.47 40.22 -13.65
CA THR A 596 -0.67 41.22 -12.94
C THR A 596 0.43 40.52 -12.15
N GLY A 597 1.60 41.17 -12.06
CA GLY A 597 2.76 40.62 -11.36
C GLY A 597 3.79 40.08 -12.34
N GLY A 598 4.11 38.81 -12.21
CA GLY A 598 5.06 38.08 -13.05
C GLY A 598 4.57 37.82 -14.47
N ASP A 599 5.22 36.84 -15.08
CA ASP A 599 5.00 36.34 -16.43
C ASP A 599 4.26 34.99 -16.39
N ALA A 600 3.22 34.85 -17.19
CA ALA A 600 2.49 33.59 -17.35
C ALA A 600 2.02 33.39 -18.79
N ASP A 601 2.10 32.14 -19.24
CA ASP A 601 1.82 31.72 -20.61
C ASP A 601 0.50 30.92 -20.69
N LEU A 602 -0.06 30.82 -21.90
CA LEU A 602 -1.21 29.96 -22.20
C LEU A 602 -0.84 28.80 -23.12
N PHE A 603 -1.20 27.59 -22.73
CA PHE A 603 -1.11 26.39 -23.56
C PHE A 603 -2.50 25.79 -23.78
N LEU A 604 -2.80 25.41 -25.03
CA LEU A 604 -4.06 24.77 -25.40
C LEU A 604 -3.82 23.31 -25.77
N TYR A 605 -4.52 22.42 -25.09
CA TYR A 605 -4.39 20.98 -25.23
C TYR A 605 -5.65 20.35 -25.84
N PRO A 606 -5.47 19.37 -26.73
CA PRO A 606 -6.58 18.70 -27.39
C PRO A 606 -7.32 17.71 -26.49
N PRO A 607 -8.50 17.21 -26.90
CA PRO A 607 -9.15 16.08 -26.27
C PRO A 607 -8.27 14.82 -26.30
N GLY A 608 -8.26 14.09 -25.18
CA GLY A 608 -7.42 12.89 -25.01
C GLY A 608 -6.08 13.18 -24.35
N THR A 609 -5.79 14.44 -24.02
CA THR A 609 -4.66 14.82 -23.16
C THR A 609 -4.80 14.14 -21.80
N THR A 610 -3.71 13.50 -21.37
CA THR A 610 -3.53 12.76 -20.13
C THR A 610 -2.50 13.42 -19.19
N ASN A 611 -1.62 14.26 -19.74
CA ASN A 611 -0.66 15.03 -18.94
C ASN A 611 -0.25 16.31 -19.71
N VAL A 612 -0.51 17.49 -19.13
CA VAL A 612 -0.17 18.77 -19.79
C VAL A 612 1.34 18.97 -19.96
N ILE A 613 2.18 18.41 -19.08
CA ILE A 613 3.64 18.51 -19.16
C ILE A 613 4.22 17.71 -20.35
N THR A 614 3.58 16.58 -20.64
CA THR A 614 4.15 15.48 -21.43
C THR A 614 3.51 15.34 -22.80
N ASP A 615 2.24 15.71 -22.91
CA ASP A 615 1.47 15.58 -24.13
C ASP A 615 1.62 16.81 -25.03
N PRO A 616 1.42 16.68 -26.35
CA PRO A 616 1.51 17.83 -27.25
C PRO A 616 0.34 18.81 -27.06
N PHE A 617 0.67 20.09 -26.88
CA PHE A 617 -0.29 21.18 -27.07
C PHE A 617 -0.54 21.44 -28.57
N VAL A 618 -1.68 22.02 -28.89
CA VAL A 618 -2.12 22.35 -30.26
C VAL A 618 -2.08 23.85 -30.56
N ASP A 619 -1.92 24.68 -29.54
CA ASP A 619 -1.55 26.10 -29.69
C ASP A 619 -0.93 26.62 -28.38
N VAL A 620 -0.14 27.68 -28.49
CA VAL A 620 0.49 28.38 -27.36
C VAL A 620 0.49 29.88 -27.61
N SER A 621 0.40 30.66 -26.54
CA SER A 621 0.65 32.11 -26.52
C SER A 621 1.58 32.36 -25.33
N ALA A 622 2.80 32.81 -25.61
CA ALA A 622 3.88 32.96 -24.63
C ALA A 622 4.70 34.23 -24.92
N HIS A 623 4.11 35.40 -24.66
CA HIS A 623 4.76 36.69 -24.84
C HIS A 623 5.32 37.18 -23.50
N ASP A 624 6.27 38.12 -23.53
CA ASP A 624 6.72 38.80 -22.31
C ASP A 624 5.53 39.44 -21.56
N GLY A 625 5.27 38.94 -20.34
CA GLY A 625 4.26 39.48 -19.43
C GLY A 625 3.12 38.51 -19.16
N ASN A 626 1.90 39.02 -19.04
CA ASN A 626 0.78 38.23 -18.48
C ASN A 626 -0.54 38.46 -19.23
N ASN A 627 -0.45 38.87 -20.50
CA ASN A 627 -1.61 39.07 -21.36
C ASN A 627 -1.48 38.18 -22.59
N GLU A 628 -2.21 37.06 -22.57
CA GLU A 628 -2.08 36.02 -23.58
C GLU A 628 -3.38 35.80 -24.35
N PHE A 629 -3.25 35.39 -25.62
CA PHE A 629 -4.38 35.27 -26.53
C PHE A 629 -4.23 34.09 -27.50
N ILE A 630 -5.17 33.15 -27.42
CA ILE A 630 -5.26 32.01 -28.36
C ILE A 630 -6.60 32.08 -29.10
N GLN A 631 -6.58 31.97 -30.43
CA GLN A 631 -7.79 31.89 -31.24
C GLN A 631 -7.65 30.89 -32.39
N GLY A 632 -8.63 30.01 -32.51
CA GLY A 632 -8.67 29.02 -33.59
C GLY A 632 -9.98 28.25 -33.64
N VAL A 633 -10.12 27.42 -34.67
CA VAL A 633 -11.24 26.51 -34.83
C VAL A 633 -10.89 25.16 -34.20
N ALA A 634 -11.64 24.78 -33.16
CA ALA A 634 -11.60 23.48 -32.51
C ALA A 634 -12.66 22.56 -33.12
N SER A 635 -12.29 21.35 -33.52
CA SER A 635 -13.20 20.37 -34.13
C SER A 635 -13.15 19.02 -33.42
N ASN A 636 -14.32 18.48 -33.09
CA ASN A 636 -14.49 17.22 -32.36
C ASN A 636 -15.22 16.11 -33.17
N ASN A 637 -15.16 16.15 -34.51
CA ASN A 637 -15.79 15.16 -35.41
C ASN A 637 -17.25 14.80 -35.03
N GLY A 638 -18.03 15.79 -34.61
CA GLY A 638 -19.46 15.65 -34.26
C GLY A 638 -19.76 15.17 -32.83
N SER A 639 -18.75 14.77 -32.05
CA SER A 639 -18.91 14.41 -30.62
C SER A 639 -18.54 15.61 -29.72
N GLY A 640 -19.15 15.74 -28.54
CA GLY A 640 -18.70 16.73 -27.56
C GLY A 640 -17.46 16.21 -26.81
N LYS A 641 -16.41 17.03 -26.66
CA LYS A 641 -15.19 16.67 -25.90
C LYS A 641 -14.62 17.87 -25.14
N TYR A 642 -13.89 17.59 -24.07
CA TYR A 642 -13.12 18.59 -23.33
C TYR A 642 -11.82 18.92 -24.05
N TRP A 643 -11.58 20.21 -24.18
CA TRP A 643 -10.27 20.81 -24.49
C TRP A 643 -9.72 21.40 -23.20
N TYR A 644 -8.40 21.40 -23.05
CA TYR A 644 -7.76 21.83 -21.81
C TYR A 644 -6.92 23.07 -22.04
N ILE A 645 -7.00 24.02 -21.12
CA ILE A 645 -6.31 25.30 -21.15
C ILE A 645 -5.42 25.31 -19.93
N ASP A 646 -4.13 25.46 -20.12
CA ASP A 646 -3.17 25.49 -19.06
C ASP A 646 -2.57 26.89 -18.96
N VAL A 647 -2.65 27.47 -17.77
CA VAL A 647 -2.00 28.73 -17.42
C VAL A 647 -0.72 28.37 -16.70
N TYR A 648 0.43 28.70 -17.31
CA TYR A 648 1.74 28.26 -16.84
C TYR A 648 2.54 29.43 -16.28
N SER A 649 3.17 29.29 -15.11
CA SER A 649 4.08 30.29 -14.55
C SER A 649 5.43 30.25 -15.26
N PHE A 650 5.73 31.29 -16.04
CA PHE A 650 7.06 31.44 -16.65
C PHE A 650 8.06 32.13 -15.70
N LEU A 651 7.69 33.26 -15.11
CA LEU A 651 8.57 34.01 -14.21
C LEU A 651 7.83 34.78 -13.11
N GLY A 652 8.18 34.55 -11.85
CA GLY A 652 7.59 35.28 -10.73
C GLY A 652 6.18 34.78 -10.40
N THR A 653 5.41 35.58 -9.64
CA THR A 653 4.04 35.24 -9.25
C THR A 653 3.05 36.06 -10.06
N THR A 654 2.11 35.40 -10.74
CA THR A 654 1.16 36.03 -11.65
C THR A 654 -0.26 35.75 -11.19
N ASN A 655 -0.96 36.78 -10.73
CA ASN A 655 -2.42 36.69 -10.54
C ASN A 655 -3.08 36.97 -11.88
N TYR A 656 -3.99 36.11 -12.33
CA TYR A 656 -4.56 36.22 -13.67
C TYR A 656 -6.08 36.06 -13.70
N ASN A 657 -6.66 36.50 -14.82
CA ASN A 657 -8.02 36.20 -15.21
C ASN A 657 -8.00 35.59 -16.61
N VAL A 658 -8.48 34.36 -16.76
CA VAL A 658 -8.61 33.67 -18.04
C VAL A 658 -10.09 33.59 -18.44
N THR A 659 -10.38 33.83 -19.72
CA THR A 659 -11.72 33.69 -20.29
C THR A 659 -11.65 32.88 -21.57
N ALA A 660 -12.47 31.84 -21.68
CA ALA A 660 -12.62 31.05 -22.90
C ALA A 660 -14.02 31.31 -23.50
N THR A 661 -14.10 31.68 -24.77
CA THR A 661 -15.34 32.00 -25.48
C THR A 661 -15.49 31.13 -26.72
N LEU A 662 -16.64 30.48 -26.85
CA LEU A 662 -17.03 29.70 -28.01
C LEU A 662 -17.96 30.51 -28.92
N SER A 663 -17.70 30.46 -30.22
CA SER A 663 -18.51 31.13 -31.25
C SER A 663 -18.57 30.31 -32.54
N SER A 664 -19.43 30.70 -33.48
CA SER A 664 -19.43 30.12 -34.82
C SER A 664 -18.09 30.37 -35.53
N PRO A 665 -17.53 29.38 -36.24
CA PRO A 665 -16.29 29.55 -37.00
C PRO A 665 -16.38 30.73 -37.97
N LYS A 666 -15.43 31.67 -37.89
CA LYS A 666 -15.31 32.77 -38.85
C LYS A 666 -14.41 32.38 -40.02
N THR A 667 -14.74 32.87 -41.22
CA THR A 667 -13.92 32.68 -42.42
C THR A 667 -12.53 33.28 -42.21
N GLY A 668 -11.48 32.47 -42.40
CA GLY A 668 -10.08 32.89 -42.27
C GLY A 668 -9.43 32.60 -40.91
N THR A 669 -10.16 32.10 -39.91
CA THR A 669 -9.57 31.68 -38.63
C THR A 669 -8.78 30.37 -38.79
N LYS A 670 -7.57 30.28 -38.20
CA LYS A 670 -6.76 29.05 -38.22
C LYS A 670 -7.49 27.88 -37.55
N THR A 671 -7.33 26.67 -38.07
CA THR A 671 -7.84 25.43 -37.43
C THR A 671 -6.73 24.84 -36.58
N PHE A 672 -7.05 24.45 -35.34
CA PHE A 672 -6.08 23.77 -34.49
C PHE A 672 -5.78 22.37 -35.05
N THR A 673 -4.50 22.07 -35.27
CA THR A 673 -4.05 20.79 -35.81
C THR A 673 -3.32 19.99 -34.75
N PHE A 674 -3.69 18.72 -34.61
CA PHE A 674 -3.06 17.77 -33.68
C PHE A 674 -1.66 17.42 -34.18
N SER A 675 -0.63 18.07 -33.63
CA SER A 675 0.75 17.66 -33.87
C SER A 675 1.05 16.47 -32.96
N GLY A 676 1.39 15.31 -33.52
CA GLY A 676 1.60 14.06 -32.75
C GLY A 676 2.91 14.01 -31.97
N THR A 677 3.58 15.14 -31.75
CA THR A 677 4.91 15.23 -31.14
C THR A 677 4.89 16.30 -30.06
N ALA A 678 5.19 15.91 -28.82
CA ALA A 678 5.30 16.84 -27.69
C ALA A 678 6.36 17.92 -27.98
N GLN A 679 6.02 19.19 -27.71
CA GLN A 679 6.95 20.32 -27.82
C GLN A 679 7.50 20.63 -26.42
N PRO A 680 8.82 20.80 -26.26
CA PRO A 680 9.41 21.11 -24.96
C PRO A 680 8.96 22.49 -24.47
N ARG A 681 8.46 22.57 -23.22
CA ARG A 681 8.16 23.83 -22.51
C ARG A 681 9.48 24.50 -22.11
N GLY A 682 9.66 25.79 -22.38
CA GLY A 682 10.85 26.54 -21.96
C GLY A 682 11.18 27.77 -22.80
N SER A 683 12.30 28.43 -22.48
CA SER A 683 12.79 29.71 -23.05
C SER A 683 12.91 29.77 -24.57
N SER A 684 12.87 28.65 -25.29
CA SER A 684 12.88 28.59 -26.75
C SER A 684 11.53 28.91 -27.41
N LEU A 685 10.43 28.94 -26.64
CA LEU A 685 9.08 29.25 -27.13
C LEU A 685 8.67 30.70 -26.88
N HIS A 686 9.45 31.45 -26.10
CA HIS A 686 9.15 32.82 -25.70
C HIS A 686 9.42 33.75 -26.88
N GLU A 687 8.38 34.40 -27.41
CA GLU A 687 8.53 35.35 -28.50
C GLU A 687 9.06 36.68 -27.96
N THR A 688 10.37 36.93 -28.09
CA THR A 688 10.91 38.28 -27.94
C THR A 688 10.39 39.14 -29.09
N SER A 689 9.32 39.92 -28.88
CA SER A 689 8.96 40.95 -29.87
C SER A 689 9.93 42.14 -29.81
N PRO A 690 10.19 42.85 -30.93
CA PRO A 690 10.92 44.11 -30.94
C PRO A 690 10.25 45.23 -30.14
#